data_AF-A0A164KCW9-F1
#
_entry.id   AF-A0A164KCW9-F1
#
_cell.length_a   1.000
_cell.length_b   1.000
_cell.length_c   1.000
_cell.angle_alpha   90.00
_cell.angle_beta   90.00
_cell.angle_gamma   90.00
#
_symmetry.space_group_name_H-M   'P 1'
#
loop_
_entity.id
_entity.type
_entity.pdbx_description
1 polymer ?
#
loop_
_entity_poly.entity_id
_entity_poly.type
_entity_poly.pdbx_seq_one_letter_code
_entity_poly.pdbx_strand_id
1 'polypeptide(L)'
;MASSCVLNEEINTTVCVLHVVDKVDEREKIILFKESTLAKCKEAEFVHRFRSNSKFSQVKLPTCCNDTAGYHVKCYSNYTSVKQEQIKVAKQKAIDLQKELDELHNDSAEPAQTLVDCGNTNVNSGVRSMRSGRQASPNTLFDSNCFFCGKARKFLKSKVRDELITCQTVNIQQNIENDARLLNDTHILGKISATGDFIAKEVKYHKTCRLEYANKAKLFKKANTERELSDWNRKRNICEKAFDATISFITTKVICLGDVERMSDLLNHYFYALEGLGLSDSDVDLEKRKKSVLQQNILVHFGDKVKTFIHPTIGVGKIVFNSTVSIDQALKTKFGTSKKIPVMIRDAASILRNIIIKQPRKALPMKLSLNDILEGEVGIPPLVKEFFECLINGPTSPTKICERKELRIRSLAEDVIFSVTNGRSRPSKHLLLSLVMKSVTGSRKVIEVLNKLGHCVSYPPSFAFKGKVRPFTLLEKNPSAQNAFAKLGSVEMLPDSIIDEIEKFVCQMYGAKGVTSVDECRFVSFMKVYKPKDKMPMSKVKGIDGSLMPPCKSVLLQQIKRANSICSIWKNATVKNTTAFAPNNNGWSLVDEKYSVCWFQGDETPPTLDDMLIDENDETSDDEPEYESESESDSDDSDKE
;
A
#
# COMPACT_ATOMS: atom_id res chain seq x y z
N MET A 1 -23.16 67.59 69.94
CA MET A 1 -24.47 66.89 70.08
C MET A 1 -24.26 65.47 69.65
N ALA A 2 -24.59 64.54 70.54
CA ALA A 2 -24.49 63.11 70.32
C ALA A 2 -25.51 62.63 69.28
N SER A 3 -25.10 61.68 68.44
CA SER A 3 -25.96 60.59 68.01
C SER A 3 -25.08 59.38 67.69
N SER A 4 -25.19 58.40 68.56
CA SER A 4 -24.70 57.03 68.46
C SER A 4 -25.40 56.27 67.33
N CYS A 5 -24.66 55.41 66.62
CA CYS A 5 -25.12 54.11 66.10
C CYS A 5 -23.86 53.33 65.70
N VAL A 6 -23.38 52.43 66.55
CA VAL A 6 -23.59 50.97 66.52
C VAL A 6 -22.83 50.28 65.39
N LEU A 7 -21.98 49.37 65.85
CA LEU A 7 -21.09 48.43 65.16
C LEU A 7 -21.73 47.70 63.97
N ASN A 8 -20.91 47.44 62.95
CA ASN A 8 -20.84 46.12 62.33
C ASN A 8 -19.40 45.88 61.86
N GLU A 9 -18.67 45.05 62.61
CA GLU A 9 -17.46 44.40 62.13
C GLU A 9 -17.84 43.53 60.93
N GLU A 10 -17.35 43.88 59.73
CA GLU A 10 -17.43 42.98 58.59
C GLU A 10 -16.53 41.76 58.85
N ILE A 11 -17.14 40.66 59.29
CA ILE A 11 -16.50 39.36 59.32
C ILE A 11 -16.19 38.98 57.87
N ASN A 12 -14.93 39.15 57.45
CA ASN A 12 -14.40 38.64 56.18
C ASN A 12 -14.47 37.11 56.18
N THR A 13 -15.63 36.57 55.77
CA THR A 13 -15.86 35.12 55.69
C THR A 13 -15.22 34.58 54.42
N THR A 14 -14.18 33.77 54.57
CA THR A 14 -13.53 33.07 53.45
C THR A 14 -14.44 31.95 52.95
N VAL A 15 -14.62 31.84 51.63
CA VAL A 15 -15.56 30.88 51.01
C VAL A 15 -14.81 29.91 50.09
N CYS A 16 -15.12 28.61 50.20
CA CYS A 16 -14.60 27.60 49.29
C CYS A 16 -15.37 27.57 47.96
N VAL A 17 -14.78 28.09 46.87
CA VAL A 17 -15.44 28.18 45.55
C VAL A 17 -15.48 26.88 44.75
N LEU A 18 -14.73 25.85 45.16
CA LEU A 18 -14.65 24.54 44.48
C LEU A 18 -15.65 23.50 45.02
N HIS A 19 -16.55 23.91 45.90
CA HIS A 19 -17.44 23.02 46.63
C HIS A 19 -18.68 22.64 45.80
N VAL A 20 -19.10 21.37 45.83
CA VAL A 20 -20.12 20.81 44.91
C VAL A 20 -21.17 19.91 45.62
N VAL A 21 -21.06 19.65 46.93
CA VAL A 21 -21.96 18.71 47.65
C VAL A 21 -22.53 19.33 48.93
N ASP A 22 -23.79 19.10 49.26
CA ASP A 22 -24.52 19.68 50.43
C ASP A 22 -24.09 19.15 51.83
N LYS A 23 -22.87 18.63 52.01
CA LYS A 23 -22.35 18.23 53.32
C LYS A 23 -20.98 18.86 53.55
N VAL A 24 -20.98 19.96 54.29
CA VAL A 24 -19.78 20.63 54.78
C VAL A 24 -19.36 19.96 56.10
N ASP A 25 -18.08 19.58 56.20
CA ASP A 25 -17.46 19.28 57.48
C ASP A 25 -16.87 20.61 57.97
N GLU A 26 -17.58 21.31 58.87
CA GLU A 26 -17.27 22.69 59.32
C GLU A 26 -15.91 22.83 60.03
N ARG A 27 -15.15 21.73 60.15
CA ARG A 27 -13.82 21.67 60.76
C ARG A 27 -12.65 21.77 59.77
N GLU A 28 -12.88 21.71 58.45
CA GLU A 28 -11.80 21.84 57.46
C GLU A 28 -11.43 23.32 57.21
N LYS A 29 -10.14 23.65 57.36
CA LYS A 29 -9.63 25.00 57.12
C LYS A 29 -9.63 25.34 55.62
N ILE A 30 -10.24 26.47 55.27
CA ILE A 30 -10.21 27.03 53.91
C ILE A 30 -8.83 27.66 53.66
N ILE A 31 -8.21 27.29 52.54
CA ILE A 31 -6.92 27.83 52.10
C ILE A 31 -7.18 28.81 50.95
N LEU A 32 -6.69 30.05 51.08
CA LEU A 32 -6.79 31.06 50.02
C LEU A 32 -5.99 30.64 48.78
N PHE A 33 -6.48 31.02 47.59
CA PHE A 33 -5.75 30.75 46.36
C PHE A 33 -4.44 31.51 46.29
N LYS A 34 -3.37 30.81 45.92
CA LYS A 34 -2.14 31.41 45.40
C LYS A 34 -2.20 31.37 43.87
N GLU A 35 -1.43 32.21 43.20
CA GLU A 35 -1.43 32.27 41.73
C GLU A 35 -1.23 30.90 41.09
N SER A 36 -0.31 30.09 41.64
CA SER A 36 -0.01 28.75 41.15
C SER A 36 -1.14 27.74 41.35
N THR A 37 -1.96 27.87 42.40
CA THR A 37 -3.09 26.97 42.66
C THR A 37 -4.32 27.40 41.88
N LEU A 38 -4.56 28.71 41.74
CA LEU A 38 -5.61 29.23 40.88
C LEU A 38 -5.37 28.91 39.40
N ALA A 39 -4.11 29.00 38.93
CA ALA A 39 -3.73 28.64 37.56
C ALA A 39 -4.08 27.17 37.26
N LYS A 40 -3.76 26.23 38.16
CA LYS A 40 -4.11 24.81 37.99
C LYS A 40 -5.62 24.57 37.95
N CYS A 41 -6.39 25.31 38.75
CA CYS A 41 -7.85 25.25 38.67
C CYS A 41 -8.37 25.79 37.32
N LYS A 42 -7.84 26.91 36.82
CA LYS A 42 -8.21 27.45 35.49
C LYS A 42 -7.90 26.48 34.35
N GLU A 43 -6.81 25.70 34.45
CA GLU A 43 -6.52 24.65 33.47
C GLU A 43 -7.56 23.52 33.50
N ALA A 44 -7.99 23.10 34.69
CA ALA A 44 -9.03 22.10 34.85
C ALA A 44 -10.41 22.58 34.39
N GLU A 45 -10.69 23.88 34.51
CA GLU A 45 -11.94 24.52 34.08
C GLU A 45 -12.21 24.29 32.59
N PHE A 46 -11.20 24.40 31.72
CA PHE A 46 -11.34 24.12 30.28
C PHE A 46 -11.90 22.71 30.05
N VAL A 47 -11.42 21.71 30.80
CA VAL A 47 -11.91 20.33 30.67
C VAL A 47 -13.35 20.20 31.14
N HIS A 48 -13.70 20.84 32.25
CA HIS A 48 -15.06 20.77 32.80
C HIS A 48 -16.08 21.53 31.94
N ARG A 49 -15.69 22.63 31.28
CA ARG A 49 -16.52 23.42 30.36
C ARG A 49 -16.96 22.63 29.13
N PHE A 50 -16.12 21.72 28.62
CA PHE A 50 -16.41 20.93 27.42
C PHE A 50 -16.96 19.52 27.73
N ARG A 51 -17.24 19.18 28.99
CA ARG A 51 -17.86 17.92 29.40
C ARG A 51 -19.37 18.07 29.54
N SER A 52 -20.13 17.22 28.83
CA SER A 52 -21.60 17.32 28.75
C SER A 52 -22.34 17.18 30.09
N ASN A 53 -21.74 16.52 31.09
CA ASN A 53 -22.33 16.25 32.41
C ASN A 53 -21.30 16.44 33.56
N SER A 54 -20.61 17.58 33.63
CA SER A 54 -19.68 17.85 34.73
C SER A 54 -20.42 18.32 35.98
N LYS A 55 -20.20 17.62 37.11
CA LYS A 55 -20.66 18.08 38.44
C LYS A 55 -20.02 19.40 38.88
N PHE A 56 -18.97 19.86 38.20
CA PHE A 56 -18.27 21.11 38.47
C PHE A 56 -18.70 22.24 37.51
N SER A 57 -19.75 22.05 36.71
CA SER A 57 -20.22 23.04 35.72
C SER A 57 -20.70 24.35 36.36
N GLN A 58 -21.13 24.31 37.63
CA GLN A 58 -21.57 25.45 38.41
C GLN A 58 -20.44 26.15 39.21
N VAL A 59 -19.21 25.61 39.20
CA VAL A 59 -18.07 26.23 39.88
C VAL A 59 -17.59 27.44 39.08
N LYS A 60 -17.55 28.61 39.71
CA LYS A 60 -17.01 29.84 39.13
C LYS A 60 -15.70 30.20 39.83
N LEU A 61 -14.59 30.19 39.08
CA LEU A 61 -13.28 30.57 39.59
C LEU A 61 -13.10 32.09 39.57
N PRO A 62 -12.36 32.67 40.54
CA PRO A 62 -12.04 34.09 40.51
C PRO A 62 -11.04 34.40 39.37
N THR A 63 -11.11 35.63 38.84
CA THR A 63 -10.23 36.11 37.78
C THR A 63 -8.79 36.32 38.27
N CYS A 64 -8.60 36.68 39.54
CA CYS A 64 -7.31 36.81 40.24
C CYS A 64 -7.43 36.33 41.70
N CYS A 65 -6.30 36.14 42.38
CA CYS A 65 -6.29 35.82 43.80
C CYS A 65 -6.86 36.98 44.63
N ASN A 66 -7.72 36.68 45.60
CA ASN A 66 -8.29 37.66 46.52
C ASN A 66 -8.41 37.05 47.93
N ASP A 67 -8.72 37.88 48.92
CA ASP A 67 -8.72 37.48 50.33
C ASP A 67 -10.01 36.77 50.77
N THR A 68 -10.95 36.56 49.85
CA THR A 68 -12.28 35.99 50.12
C THR A 68 -12.52 34.63 49.47
N ALA A 69 -11.84 34.32 48.37
CA ALA A 69 -11.97 33.05 47.66
C ALA A 69 -10.85 32.06 48.03
N GLY A 70 -11.25 30.92 48.57
CA GLY A 70 -10.34 29.82 48.91
C GLY A 70 -10.86 28.47 48.46
N TYR A 71 -10.22 27.42 48.96
CA TYR A 71 -10.59 26.04 48.72
C TYR A 71 -10.26 25.15 49.92
N HIS A 72 -11.03 24.08 50.09
CA HIS A 72 -10.60 22.94 50.92
C HIS A 72 -9.65 22.05 50.13
N VAL A 73 -8.66 21.46 50.80
CA VAL A 73 -7.64 20.59 50.17
C VAL A 73 -8.29 19.47 49.36
N LYS A 74 -9.36 18.86 49.89
CA LYS A 74 -10.10 17.78 49.22
C LYS A 74 -10.88 18.28 48.00
N CYS A 75 -11.46 19.48 48.07
CA CYS A 75 -12.16 20.10 46.93
C CYS A 75 -11.18 20.44 45.80
N TYR A 76 -10.01 20.97 46.14
CA TYR A 76 -8.95 21.25 45.17
C TYR A 76 -8.45 19.99 44.48
N SER A 77 -8.08 18.97 45.25
CA SER A 77 -7.63 17.68 44.69
C SER A 77 -8.67 17.08 43.74
N ASN A 78 -9.95 17.07 44.12
CA ASN A 78 -11.04 16.55 43.29
C ASN A 78 -11.29 17.38 42.03
N TYR A 79 -11.18 18.71 42.12
CA TYR A 79 -11.41 19.61 40.99
C TYR A 79 -10.29 19.53 39.96
N THR A 80 -9.04 19.47 40.43
CA THR A 80 -7.84 19.41 39.57
C THR A 80 -7.46 17.98 39.13
N SER A 81 -8.22 16.96 39.53
CA SER A 81 -8.03 15.56 39.10
C SER A 81 -8.46 15.33 37.65
N VAL A 82 -7.78 15.99 36.72
CA VAL A 82 -7.94 15.90 35.27
C VAL A 82 -6.63 15.48 34.62
N LYS A 83 -6.68 14.57 33.64
CA LYS A 83 -5.48 14.10 32.94
C LYS A 83 -4.91 15.23 32.07
N GLN A 84 -3.58 15.41 32.05
CA GLN A 84 -2.91 16.44 31.23
C GLN A 84 -3.30 16.38 29.74
N GLU A 85 -3.49 15.18 29.19
CA GLU A 85 -3.92 15.00 27.81
C GLU A 85 -5.31 15.60 27.53
N GLN A 86 -6.22 15.50 28.50
CA GLN A 86 -7.55 16.10 28.39
C GLN A 86 -7.48 17.63 28.45
N ILE A 87 -6.55 18.19 29.23
CA ILE A 87 -6.32 19.63 29.31
C ILE A 87 -5.80 20.16 27.97
N LYS A 88 -4.85 19.46 27.32
CA LYS A 88 -4.32 19.85 25.99
C LYS A 88 -5.44 19.89 24.94
N VAL A 89 -6.26 18.83 24.88
CA VAL A 89 -7.39 18.76 23.94
C VAL A 89 -8.42 19.88 24.21
N ALA A 90 -8.71 20.17 25.48
CA ALA A 90 -9.66 21.22 25.84
C ALA A 90 -9.13 22.64 25.55
N LYS A 91 -7.85 22.91 25.80
CA LYS A 91 -7.20 24.19 25.46
C LYS A 91 -7.21 24.43 23.95
N GLN A 92 -6.92 23.41 23.15
CA GLN A 92 -6.97 23.53 21.69
C GLN A 92 -8.39 23.89 21.21
N LYS A 93 -9.41 23.19 21.71
CA LYS A 93 -10.80 23.52 21.40
C LYS A 93 -11.20 24.94 21.76
N ALA A 94 -10.70 25.47 22.89
CA ALA A 94 -10.97 26.86 23.28
C ALA A 94 -10.28 27.87 22.34
N ILE A 95 -9.07 27.58 21.86
CA ILE A 95 -8.36 28.40 20.88
C ILE A 95 -9.09 28.40 19.54
N ASP A 96 -9.56 27.23 19.10
CA ASP A 96 -10.28 27.10 17.83
C ASP A 96 -11.61 27.86 17.87
N LEU A 97 -12.34 27.79 19.00
CA LEU A 97 -13.58 28.55 19.19
C LEU A 97 -13.36 30.07 19.22
N GLN A 98 -12.23 30.52 19.80
CA GLN A 98 -11.88 31.94 19.83
C GLN A 98 -11.53 32.44 18.42
N LYS A 99 -10.82 31.63 17.62
CA LYS A 99 -10.53 31.95 16.21
C LYS A 99 -11.80 32.07 15.36
N GLU A 100 -12.78 31.17 15.56
CA GLU A 100 -14.10 31.28 14.92
C GLU A 100 -14.84 32.59 15.29
N LEU A 101 -14.73 33.03 16.55
CA LEU A 101 -15.33 34.29 17.02
C LEU A 101 -14.61 35.54 16.49
N ASP A 102 -13.29 35.47 16.32
CA ASP A 102 -12.49 36.57 15.78
C ASP A 102 -12.65 36.69 14.25
N GLU A 103 -12.90 35.58 13.55
CA GLU A 103 -13.20 35.56 12.10
C GLU A 103 -14.59 36.15 11.78
N LEU A 104 -15.55 36.08 12.71
CA LEU A 104 -16.88 36.69 12.56
C LEU A 104 -16.91 38.22 12.73
N HIS A 105 -15.84 38.86 13.23
CA HIS A 105 -15.78 40.31 13.46
C HIS A 105 -15.21 41.12 12.27
N ASN A 106 -14.76 40.47 11.18
CA ASN A 106 -14.09 41.15 10.06
C ASN A 106 -14.94 41.33 8.78
N ASP A 107 -16.19 40.86 8.76
CA ASP A 107 -17.11 41.11 7.64
C ASP A 107 -18.38 41.82 8.14
N SER A 108 -18.37 43.15 8.05
CA SER A 108 -19.57 43.97 8.15
C SER A 108 -19.54 45.05 7.06
N ALA A 109 -20.22 44.76 5.95
CA ALA A 109 -20.82 45.76 5.07
C ALA A 109 -22.16 45.20 4.52
N GLU A 110 -23.23 45.88 4.94
CA GLU A 110 -24.68 45.67 4.81
C GLU A 110 -25.27 45.73 3.37
N PRO A 111 -26.62 45.57 3.11
CA PRO A 111 -27.76 45.85 3.99
C PRO A 111 -28.95 44.86 4.05
N ALA A 112 -29.75 45.16 5.07
CA ALA A 112 -30.88 44.48 5.69
C ALA A 112 -32.13 44.21 4.81
N GLN A 113 -32.91 43.21 5.25
CA GLN A 113 -34.38 43.32 5.38
C GLN A 113 -34.93 42.33 6.43
N THR A 114 -35.28 42.90 7.59
CA THR A 114 -36.41 42.61 8.49
C THR A 114 -36.86 41.16 8.72
N LEU A 115 -36.58 40.64 9.92
CA LEU A 115 -37.35 39.59 10.59
C LEU A 115 -38.02 40.15 11.85
N VAL A 116 -39.29 39.80 12.04
CA VAL A 116 -40.08 40.07 13.23
C VAL A 116 -39.86 38.94 14.24
N ASP A 117 -39.76 39.36 15.49
CA ASP A 117 -39.32 38.69 16.71
C ASP A 117 -40.39 37.78 17.36
N CYS A 118 -39.93 37.16 18.46
CA CYS A 118 -40.63 36.60 19.60
C CYS A 118 -40.89 35.08 19.50
N GLY A 119 -40.52 34.25 20.47
CA GLY A 119 -40.08 34.49 21.84
C GLY A 119 -40.39 33.21 22.64
N ASN A 120 -39.47 32.82 23.51
CA ASN A 120 -39.61 31.68 24.42
C ASN A 120 -40.92 31.73 25.22
N THR A 121 -41.48 30.56 25.54
CA THR A 121 -41.75 30.16 26.93
C THR A 121 -42.15 28.70 26.99
N ASN A 122 -41.49 27.98 27.89
CA ASN A 122 -41.87 26.66 28.35
C ASN A 122 -42.45 26.86 29.75
N VAL A 123 -43.72 26.54 29.97
CA VAL A 123 -44.28 26.32 31.30
C VAL A 123 -45.11 25.04 31.26
N ASN A 124 -44.61 24.06 32.00
CA ASN A 124 -45.28 22.81 32.31
C ASN A 124 -46.12 23.05 33.57
N SER A 125 -47.42 22.73 33.53
CA SER A 125 -48.27 22.64 34.71
C SER A 125 -49.21 21.46 34.55
N GLY A 126 -49.12 20.52 35.49
CA GLY A 126 -49.77 19.22 35.44
C GLY A 126 -51.23 19.17 35.89
N VAL A 127 -51.77 17.98 35.62
CA VAL A 127 -52.78 17.20 36.36
C VAL A 127 -54.16 17.84 36.59
N ARG A 128 -55.18 17.27 35.92
CA ARG A 128 -56.37 16.72 36.60
C ARG A 128 -56.85 15.43 35.92
N SER A 129 -56.95 14.37 36.73
CA SER A 129 -57.66 13.13 36.42
C SER A 129 -59.10 13.22 36.96
N MET A 130 -60.07 12.76 36.16
CA MET A 130 -61.14 11.80 36.53
C MET A 130 -62.36 11.95 35.59
N ARG A 131 -62.71 10.90 34.85
CA ARG A 131 -63.83 10.01 35.22
C ARG A 131 -63.90 8.77 34.33
N SER A 132 -64.24 7.69 35.03
CA SER A 132 -64.62 6.34 34.61
C SER A 132 -65.67 6.32 33.49
N GLY A 133 -65.53 5.35 32.58
CA GLY A 133 -66.54 4.98 31.60
C GLY A 133 -66.02 3.88 30.68
N ARG A 134 -66.28 2.62 31.04
CA ARG A 134 -65.97 1.42 30.26
C ARG A 134 -66.69 1.48 28.91
N GLN A 135 -66.00 1.29 27.78
CA GLN A 135 -66.49 0.42 26.68
C GLN A 135 -65.48 0.20 25.54
N ALA A 136 -65.57 -1.04 25.03
CA ALA A 136 -65.19 -1.56 23.73
C ALA A 136 -63.69 -1.57 23.31
N SER A 137 -63.14 -2.78 23.26
CA SER A 137 -62.02 -3.11 22.37
C SER A 137 -62.44 -2.91 20.91
N PRO A 138 -61.76 -2.07 20.11
CA PRO A 138 -61.90 -2.12 18.67
C PRO A 138 -60.88 -3.13 18.12
N ASN A 139 -61.36 -4.14 17.40
CA ASN A 139 -60.53 -4.84 16.43
C ASN A 139 -60.02 -3.78 15.43
N THR A 140 -58.77 -3.37 15.53
CA THR A 140 -58.21 -2.36 14.64
C THR A 140 -57.84 -3.00 13.31
N LEU A 141 -58.41 -2.51 12.20
CA LEU A 141 -58.09 -2.90 10.82
C LEU A 141 -56.65 -2.53 10.38
N PHE A 142 -55.91 -1.78 11.20
CA PHE A 142 -54.58 -1.23 10.89
C PHE A 142 -53.45 -1.91 11.68
N ASP A 143 -52.25 -1.95 11.07
CA ASP A 143 -51.08 -2.62 11.62
C ASP A 143 -50.67 -2.01 12.98
N SER A 144 -50.50 -2.88 13.98
CA SER A 144 -50.13 -2.50 15.35
C SER A 144 -48.61 -2.52 15.58
N ASN A 145 -47.82 -2.73 14.53
CA ASN A 145 -46.38 -2.81 14.61
C ASN A 145 -45.68 -1.46 14.33
N CYS A 146 -44.49 -1.30 14.89
CA CYS A 146 -43.65 -0.14 14.62
C CYS A 146 -43.12 -0.15 13.17
N PHE A 147 -43.28 0.97 12.46
CA PHE A 147 -42.84 1.20 11.08
C PHE A 147 -41.36 0.83 10.82
N PHE A 148 -40.48 1.16 11.77
CA PHE A 148 -39.03 0.93 11.65
C PHE A 148 -38.62 -0.51 12.01
N CYS A 149 -39.10 -1.05 13.15
CA CYS A 149 -38.60 -2.32 13.67
C CYS A 149 -39.57 -3.50 13.51
N GLY A 150 -40.78 -3.28 13.01
CA GLY A 150 -41.78 -4.31 12.76
C GLY A 150 -42.36 -4.98 14.02
N LYS A 151 -42.13 -4.40 15.21
CA LYS A 151 -42.57 -4.99 16.49
C LYS A 151 -43.64 -4.11 17.15
N ALA A 152 -44.65 -4.74 17.74
CA ALA A 152 -45.66 -4.07 18.58
C ALA A 152 -45.15 -3.69 19.99
N ARG A 153 -44.05 -4.30 20.44
CA ARG A 153 -43.42 -4.02 21.75
C ARG A 153 -41.90 -3.95 21.62
N LYS A 154 -41.29 -2.91 22.20
CA LYS A 154 -39.84 -2.77 22.38
C LYS A 154 -39.57 -2.44 23.86
N PHE A 155 -38.55 -3.06 24.45
CA PHE A 155 -38.07 -2.71 25.79
C PHE A 155 -36.73 -2.01 25.68
N LEU A 156 -36.55 -0.93 26.45
CA LEU A 156 -35.28 -0.25 26.59
C LEU A 156 -34.33 -1.08 27.47
N LYS A 157 -33.02 -0.78 27.41
CA LYS A 157 -32.01 -1.47 28.25
C LYS A 157 -32.33 -1.44 29.75
N SER A 158 -33.09 -0.43 30.19
CA SER A 158 -33.60 -0.28 31.56
C SER A 158 -34.83 -1.15 31.88
N LYS A 159 -35.22 -2.09 31.00
CA LYS A 159 -36.44 -2.91 31.08
C LYS A 159 -37.75 -2.12 31.09
N VAL A 160 -37.69 -0.81 30.84
CA VAL A 160 -38.87 0.05 30.63
C VAL A 160 -39.41 -0.18 29.21
N ARG A 161 -40.73 -0.34 29.08
CA ARG A 161 -41.38 -0.48 27.77
C ARG A 161 -41.28 0.85 27.01
N ASP A 162 -40.78 0.79 25.78
CA ASP A 162 -40.79 1.93 24.88
C ASP A 162 -42.20 2.17 24.33
N GLU A 163 -42.59 3.43 24.29
CA GLU A 163 -43.94 3.84 23.90
C GLU A 163 -44.10 3.73 22.39
N LEU A 164 -45.19 3.09 21.96
CA LEU A 164 -45.58 2.99 20.56
C LEU A 164 -46.53 4.15 20.24
N ILE A 165 -46.06 5.07 19.40
CA ILE A 165 -46.74 6.34 19.10
C ILE A 165 -47.35 6.25 17.70
N THR A 166 -48.58 6.71 17.54
CA THR A 166 -49.22 6.89 16.22
C THR A 166 -48.77 8.19 15.58
N CYS A 167 -48.45 8.17 14.29
CA CYS A 167 -48.11 9.34 13.50
C CYS A 167 -49.33 10.25 13.38
N GLN A 168 -49.21 11.48 13.87
CA GLN A 168 -50.31 12.46 13.91
C GLN A 168 -50.08 13.67 12.99
N THR A 169 -48.89 13.82 12.39
CA THR A 169 -48.56 15.00 11.58
C THR A 169 -47.82 14.65 10.28
N VAL A 170 -48.10 15.42 9.23
CA VAL A 170 -47.48 15.26 7.90
C VAL A 170 -45.98 15.56 7.94
N ASN A 171 -45.55 16.47 8.81
CA ASN A 171 -44.14 16.81 8.98
C ASN A 171 -43.31 15.60 9.45
N ILE A 172 -43.89 14.69 10.25
CA ILE A 172 -43.17 13.48 10.68
C ILE A 172 -42.90 12.58 9.48
N GLN A 173 -43.88 12.39 8.59
CA GLN A 173 -43.72 11.61 7.36
C GLN A 173 -42.63 12.22 6.46
N GLN A 174 -42.68 13.53 6.19
CA GLN A 174 -41.66 14.22 5.38
C GLN A 174 -40.26 14.13 5.99
N ASN A 175 -40.15 14.26 7.32
CA ASN A 175 -38.86 14.14 8.00
C ASN A 175 -38.27 12.72 7.89
N ILE A 176 -39.10 11.69 7.96
CA ILE A 176 -38.66 10.29 7.78
C ILE A 176 -38.23 10.06 6.33
N GLU A 177 -38.97 10.63 5.36
CA GLU A 177 -38.61 10.55 3.95
C GLU A 177 -37.29 11.25 3.64
N ASN A 178 -37.07 12.45 4.17
CA ASN A 178 -35.82 13.19 4.02
C ASN A 178 -34.63 12.43 4.65
N ASP A 179 -34.80 11.86 5.84
CA ASP A 179 -33.78 11.04 6.49
C ASP A 179 -33.47 9.79 5.65
N ALA A 180 -34.49 9.14 5.06
CA ALA A 180 -34.33 7.96 4.23
C ALA A 180 -33.62 8.28 2.90
N ARG A 181 -33.95 9.41 2.25
CA ARG A 181 -33.24 9.90 1.05
C ARG A 181 -31.78 10.20 1.36
N LEU A 182 -31.50 10.86 2.47
CA LEU A 182 -30.13 11.17 2.91
C LEU A 182 -29.31 9.90 3.18
N LEU A 183 -29.94 8.86 3.73
CA LEU A 183 -29.30 7.56 3.97
C LEU A 183 -29.30 6.63 2.75
N ASN A 184 -29.94 7.04 1.64
CA ASN A 184 -30.21 6.20 0.48
C ASN A 184 -30.88 4.84 0.84
N ASP A 185 -31.81 4.87 1.80
CA ASP A 185 -32.49 3.69 2.34
C ASP A 185 -33.73 3.34 1.51
N THR A 186 -33.49 2.58 0.43
CA THR A 186 -34.53 2.18 -0.54
C THR A 186 -35.66 1.37 0.07
N HIS A 187 -35.39 0.63 1.15
CA HIS A 187 -36.39 -0.19 1.84
C HIS A 187 -37.38 0.67 2.64
N ILE A 188 -36.89 1.67 3.37
CA ILE A 188 -37.76 2.63 4.07
C ILE A 188 -38.53 3.49 3.06
N LEU A 189 -37.89 3.95 1.97
CA LEU A 189 -38.57 4.68 0.90
C LEU A 189 -39.69 3.86 0.25
N GLY A 190 -39.44 2.58 -0.02
CA GLY A 190 -40.46 1.64 -0.52
C GLY A 190 -41.63 1.48 0.45
N LYS A 191 -41.36 1.36 1.76
CA LYS A 191 -42.41 1.33 2.79
C LYS A 191 -43.23 2.62 2.85
N ILE A 192 -42.60 3.79 2.74
CA ILE A 192 -43.30 5.08 2.72
C ILE A 192 -44.25 5.13 1.51
N SER A 193 -43.74 4.78 0.32
CA SER A 193 -44.54 4.77 -0.91
C SER A 193 -45.70 3.77 -0.86
N ALA A 194 -45.49 2.58 -0.29
CA ALA A 194 -46.54 1.57 -0.17
C ALA A 194 -47.61 1.93 0.87
N THR A 195 -47.23 2.65 1.93
CA THR A 195 -48.17 3.06 3.00
C THR A 195 -49.02 4.26 2.57
N GLY A 196 -48.44 5.21 1.82
CA GLY A 196 -49.14 6.42 1.39
C GLY A 196 -49.27 7.42 2.54
N ASP A 197 -50.50 7.80 2.90
CA ASP A 197 -50.77 8.76 3.97
C ASP A 197 -50.61 8.12 5.36
N PHE A 198 -49.59 8.58 6.11
CA PHE A 198 -49.25 8.01 7.42
C PHE A 198 -50.30 8.29 8.49
N ILE A 199 -51.05 9.39 8.36
CA ILE A 199 -52.09 9.77 9.31
C ILE A 199 -53.33 8.92 9.04
N ALA A 200 -53.76 8.83 7.78
CA ALA A 200 -54.93 8.05 7.40
C ALA A 200 -54.76 6.53 7.65
N LYS A 201 -53.53 6.02 7.61
CA LYS A 201 -53.20 4.61 7.90
C LYS A 201 -52.80 4.35 9.36
N GLU A 202 -52.92 5.34 10.24
CA GLU A 202 -52.55 5.27 11.66
C GLU A 202 -51.15 4.66 11.89
N VAL A 203 -50.15 5.06 11.10
CA VAL A 203 -48.80 4.46 11.14
C VAL A 203 -48.20 4.63 12.52
N LYS A 204 -47.74 3.55 13.14
CA LYS A 204 -47.17 3.56 14.49
C LYS A 204 -45.66 3.40 14.46
N TYR A 205 -44.96 4.03 15.39
CA TYR A 205 -43.53 3.80 15.60
C TYR A 205 -43.13 3.99 17.06
N HIS A 206 -42.08 3.27 17.49
CA HIS A 206 -41.49 3.50 18.80
C HIS A 206 -40.68 4.81 18.80
N LYS A 207 -40.81 5.61 19.86
CA LYS A 207 -40.10 6.90 19.98
C LYS A 207 -38.59 6.73 19.79
N THR A 208 -38.00 5.69 20.39
CA THR A 208 -36.56 5.46 20.23
C THR A 208 -36.18 5.00 18.83
N CYS A 209 -37.01 4.21 18.14
CA CYS A 209 -36.71 3.80 16.77
C CYS A 209 -36.64 4.98 15.81
N ARG A 210 -37.57 5.95 15.93
CA ARG A 210 -37.54 7.17 15.12
C ARG A 210 -36.30 8.02 15.44
N LEU A 211 -35.97 8.15 16.73
CA LEU A 211 -34.82 8.92 17.19
C LEU A 211 -33.49 8.28 16.74
N GLU A 212 -33.36 6.96 16.84
CA GLU A 212 -32.21 6.19 16.35
C GLU A 212 -32.03 6.41 14.84
N TYR A 213 -33.12 6.35 14.07
CA TYR A 213 -33.09 6.58 12.62
C TYR A 213 -32.71 8.03 12.28
N ALA A 214 -33.27 9.02 12.96
CA ALA A 214 -32.92 10.44 12.80
C ALA A 214 -31.44 10.70 13.12
N ASN A 215 -30.95 10.10 14.20
CA ASN A 215 -29.55 10.25 14.62
C ASN A 215 -28.60 9.62 13.61
N LYS A 216 -28.96 8.48 13.02
CA LYS A 216 -28.20 7.85 11.93
C LYS A 216 -28.07 8.81 10.74
N ALA A 217 -29.17 9.42 10.31
CA ALA A 217 -29.19 10.41 9.23
C ALA A 217 -28.34 11.65 9.57
N LYS A 218 -28.48 12.18 10.79
CA LYS A 218 -27.69 13.34 11.27
C LYS A 218 -26.19 13.06 11.31
N LEU A 219 -25.77 11.89 11.79
CA LEU A 219 -24.37 11.47 11.81
C LEU A 219 -23.82 11.30 10.40
N PHE A 220 -24.60 10.72 9.48
CA PHE A 220 -24.23 10.61 8.07
C PHE A 220 -24.02 11.97 7.42
N LYS A 221 -24.94 12.93 7.64
CA LYS A 221 -24.80 14.31 7.14
C LYS A 221 -23.49 14.94 7.61
N LYS A 222 -23.23 14.88 8.91
CA LYS A 222 -22.02 15.45 9.53
C LYS A 222 -20.75 14.85 8.93
N ALA A 223 -20.68 13.52 8.81
CA ALA A 223 -19.54 12.81 8.24
C ALA A 223 -19.33 13.07 6.74
N ASN A 224 -20.39 13.43 6.00
CA ASN A 224 -20.26 13.80 4.58
C ASN A 224 -19.70 15.22 4.43
N THR A 225 -20.21 16.19 5.20
CA THR A 225 -19.70 17.56 5.21
C THR A 225 -18.22 17.63 5.63
N GLU A 226 -17.82 16.85 6.65
CA GLU A 226 -16.42 16.77 7.07
C GLU A 226 -15.50 16.18 5.97
N ARG A 227 -16.00 15.20 5.19
CA ARG A 227 -15.25 14.64 4.05
C ARG A 227 -15.09 15.65 2.92
N GLU A 228 -16.16 16.34 2.55
CA GLU A 228 -16.13 17.37 1.51
C GLU A 228 -15.17 18.51 1.86
N LEU A 229 -15.15 18.96 3.11
CA LEU A 229 -14.23 20.00 3.59
C LEU A 229 -12.77 19.53 3.52
N SER A 230 -12.52 18.28 3.91
CA SER A 230 -11.19 17.64 3.83
C SER A 230 -10.71 17.52 2.38
N ASP A 231 -11.57 17.07 1.48
CA ASP A 231 -11.25 16.93 0.05
C ASP A 231 -11.00 18.29 -0.62
N TRP A 232 -11.78 19.31 -0.28
CA TRP A 232 -11.54 20.67 -0.77
C TRP A 232 -10.18 21.21 -0.31
N ASN A 233 -9.86 21.06 0.97
CA ASN A 233 -8.56 21.47 1.53
C ASN A 233 -7.40 20.74 0.85
N ARG A 234 -7.54 19.44 0.59
CA ARG A 234 -6.56 18.63 -0.15
C ARG A 234 -6.33 19.19 -1.56
N LYS A 235 -7.40 19.45 -2.32
CA LYS A 235 -7.32 20.00 -3.68
C LYS A 235 -6.65 21.38 -3.70
N ARG A 236 -7.04 22.26 -2.77
CA ARG A 236 -6.44 23.59 -2.63
C ARG A 236 -4.93 23.51 -2.40
N ASN A 237 -4.49 22.65 -1.48
CA ASN A 237 -3.07 22.45 -1.18
C ASN A 237 -2.26 21.96 -2.40
N ILE A 238 -2.86 21.08 -3.22
CA ILE A 238 -2.24 20.60 -4.47
C ILE A 238 -2.08 21.76 -5.45
N CYS A 239 -3.13 22.58 -5.64
CA CYS A 239 -3.07 23.74 -6.54
C CYS A 239 -2.02 24.77 -6.14
N GLU A 240 -1.86 25.01 -4.84
CA GLU A 240 -0.84 25.91 -4.29
C GLU A 240 0.58 25.37 -4.56
N LYS A 241 0.83 24.09 -4.27
CA LYS A 241 2.13 23.45 -4.56
C LYS A 241 2.47 23.41 -6.05
N ALA A 242 1.49 23.15 -6.91
CA ALA A 242 1.69 23.20 -8.36
C ALA A 242 2.04 24.62 -8.83
N PHE A 243 1.44 25.63 -8.22
CA PHE A 243 1.75 27.02 -8.50
C PHE A 243 3.19 27.34 -8.08
N ASP A 244 3.59 26.99 -6.86
CA ASP A 244 4.96 27.19 -6.36
C ASP A 244 6.02 26.49 -7.22
N ALA A 245 5.73 25.27 -7.69
CA ALA A 245 6.60 24.54 -8.61
C ALA A 245 6.76 25.30 -9.94
N THR A 246 5.67 25.86 -10.45
CA THR A 246 5.67 26.66 -11.69
C THR A 246 6.43 27.97 -11.52
N ILE A 247 6.25 28.66 -10.39
CA ILE A 247 7.04 29.86 -10.05
C ILE A 247 8.52 29.54 -9.96
N SER A 248 8.88 28.42 -9.33
CA SER A 248 10.28 27.97 -9.23
C SER A 248 10.89 27.65 -10.60
N PHE A 249 10.10 27.03 -11.49
CA PHE A 249 10.49 26.76 -12.86
C PHE A 249 10.75 28.05 -13.65
N ILE A 250 9.82 29.01 -13.60
CA ILE A 250 9.97 30.31 -14.27
C ILE A 250 11.16 31.08 -13.72
N THR A 251 11.35 31.07 -12.40
CA THR A 251 12.51 31.73 -11.76
C THR A 251 13.81 31.16 -12.30
N THR A 252 13.92 29.84 -12.38
CA THR A 252 15.14 29.19 -12.89
C THR A 252 15.36 29.49 -14.37
N LYS A 253 14.34 29.27 -15.19
CA LYS A 253 14.44 29.37 -16.66
C LYS A 253 14.51 30.80 -17.16
N VAL A 254 13.51 31.59 -16.81
CA VAL A 254 13.35 32.94 -17.35
C VAL A 254 14.24 33.93 -16.61
N ILE A 255 14.27 33.88 -15.28
CA ILE A 255 14.99 34.90 -14.50
C ILE A 255 16.49 34.60 -14.42
N CYS A 256 16.87 33.38 -14.00
CA CYS A 256 18.29 33.04 -13.79
C CYS A 256 19.03 32.70 -15.09
N LEU A 257 18.44 31.90 -15.96
CA LEU A 257 19.08 31.48 -17.22
C LEU A 257 18.84 32.46 -18.38
N GLY A 258 17.85 33.35 -18.25
CA GLY A 258 17.51 34.32 -19.30
C GLY A 258 16.78 33.70 -20.50
N ASP A 259 16.20 32.51 -20.33
CA ASP A 259 15.43 31.83 -21.39
C ASP A 259 14.14 32.62 -21.70
N VAL A 260 13.70 32.55 -22.96
CA VAL A 260 12.39 33.05 -23.39
C VAL A 260 11.46 31.86 -23.50
N GLU A 261 10.32 31.89 -22.79
CA GLU A 261 9.38 30.78 -22.72
C GLU A 261 8.01 31.18 -23.29
N ARG A 262 7.28 30.21 -23.87
CA ARG A 262 5.89 30.46 -24.28
C ARG A 262 4.98 30.40 -23.07
N MET A 263 4.03 31.33 -22.98
CA MET A 263 3.02 31.32 -21.92
C MET A 263 2.24 29.99 -21.89
N SER A 264 1.98 29.39 -23.05
CA SER A 264 1.37 28.06 -23.14
C SER A 264 2.18 26.98 -22.44
N ASP A 265 3.51 27.04 -22.54
CA ASP A 265 4.41 26.04 -21.96
C ASP A 265 4.48 26.20 -20.43
N LEU A 266 4.44 27.45 -19.94
CA LEU A 266 4.34 27.74 -18.51
C LEU A 266 3.02 27.24 -17.91
N LEU A 267 1.91 27.45 -18.61
CA LEU A 267 0.59 26.92 -18.18
C LEU A 267 0.57 25.39 -18.21
N ASN A 268 1.15 24.77 -19.24
CA ASN A 268 1.28 23.32 -19.31
C ASN A 268 2.13 22.76 -18.16
N HIS A 269 3.23 23.44 -17.79
CA HIS A 269 4.03 23.05 -16.63
C HIS A 269 3.19 23.01 -15.35
N TYR A 270 2.33 24.00 -15.12
CA TYR A 270 1.39 23.98 -14.00
C TYR A 270 0.42 22.80 -14.05
N PHE A 271 -0.19 22.51 -15.21
CA PHE A 271 -1.13 21.40 -15.34
C PHE A 271 -0.45 20.04 -15.12
N TYR A 272 0.76 19.84 -15.64
CA TYR A 272 1.54 18.63 -15.36
C TYR A 272 1.94 18.52 -13.89
N ALA A 273 2.20 19.65 -13.21
CA ALA A 273 2.45 19.65 -11.77
C ALA A 273 1.20 19.23 -10.97
N LEU A 274 -0.01 19.64 -11.37
CA LEU A 274 -1.26 19.17 -10.74
C LEU A 274 -1.43 17.65 -10.86
N GLU A 275 -1.25 17.11 -12.06
CA GLU A 275 -1.31 15.67 -12.33
C GLU A 275 -0.25 14.91 -11.52
N GLY A 276 1.00 15.40 -11.53
CA GLY A 276 2.11 14.81 -10.78
C GLY A 276 1.93 14.82 -9.26
N LEU A 277 1.15 15.78 -8.73
CA LEU A 277 0.79 15.88 -7.32
C LEU A 277 -0.46 15.06 -6.95
N GLY A 278 -1.08 14.36 -7.92
CA GLY A 278 -2.17 13.42 -7.70
C GLY A 278 -3.57 14.03 -7.72
N LEU A 279 -3.76 15.14 -8.46
CA LEU A 279 -5.08 15.66 -8.77
C LEU A 279 -5.77 14.78 -9.84
N SER A 280 -7.10 14.64 -9.77
CA SER A 280 -7.84 13.83 -10.76
C SER A 280 -7.93 14.54 -12.11
N ASP A 281 -8.00 13.79 -13.22
CA ASP A 281 -8.15 14.35 -14.57
C ASP A 281 -9.34 15.31 -14.68
N SER A 282 -10.48 14.94 -14.07
CA SER A 282 -11.67 15.80 -14.05
C SER A 282 -11.43 17.13 -13.35
N ASP A 283 -10.68 17.13 -12.25
CA ASP A 283 -10.35 18.35 -11.50
C ASP A 283 -9.31 19.20 -12.25
N VAL A 284 -8.33 18.56 -12.91
CA VAL A 284 -7.36 19.24 -13.78
C VAL A 284 -8.07 19.96 -14.93
N ASP A 285 -9.10 19.35 -15.52
CA ASP A 285 -9.90 20.00 -16.56
C ASP A 285 -10.70 21.20 -16.03
N LEU A 286 -11.16 21.19 -14.77
CA LEU A 286 -11.74 22.37 -14.13
C LEU A 286 -10.70 23.51 -14.03
N GLU A 287 -9.47 23.19 -13.67
CA GLU A 287 -8.37 24.16 -13.57
C GLU A 287 -7.93 24.69 -14.95
N LYS A 288 -7.95 23.85 -16.00
CA LYS A 288 -7.70 24.31 -17.38
C LYS A 288 -8.69 25.38 -17.83
N ARG A 289 -9.95 25.33 -17.37
CA ARG A 289 -10.94 26.38 -17.66
C ARG A 289 -10.57 27.74 -17.05
N LYS A 290 -9.72 27.76 -16.02
CA LYS A 290 -9.23 28.97 -15.35
C LYS A 290 -7.89 29.47 -15.92
N LYS A 291 -7.45 28.99 -17.10
CA LYS A 291 -6.16 29.35 -17.71
C LYS A 291 -5.87 30.86 -17.78
N SER A 292 -6.89 31.69 -18.01
CA SER A 292 -6.72 33.15 -18.08
C SER A 292 -6.41 33.75 -16.71
N VAL A 293 -7.04 33.23 -15.66
CA VAL A 293 -6.80 33.65 -14.28
C VAL A 293 -5.40 33.22 -13.85
N LEU A 294 -5.02 31.98 -14.14
CA LEU A 294 -3.69 31.47 -13.85
C LEU A 294 -2.60 32.29 -14.56
N GLN A 295 -2.80 32.60 -15.84
CA GLN A 295 -1.90 33.48 -16.59
C GLN A 295 -1.73 34.82 -15.86
N GLN A 296 -2.84 35.43 -15.43
CA GLN A 296 -2.78 36.70 -14.70
C GLN A 296 -2.06 36.56 -13.37
N ASN A 297 -2.31 35.50 -12.60
CA ASN A 297 -1.66 35.24 -11.32
C ASN A 297 -0.13 35.10 -11.47
N ILE A 298 0.34 34.42 -12.51
CA ILE A 298 1.77 34.31 -12.82
C ILE A 298 2.36 35.71 -13.09
N LEU A 299 1.69 36.52 -13.92
CA LEU A 299 2.16 37.86 -14.25
C LEU A 299 2.17 38.80 -13.04
N VAL A 300 1.15 38.70 -12.18
CA VAL A 300 1.09 39.47 -10.92
C VAL A 300 2.21 39.05 -9.97
N HIS A 301 2.52 37.76 -9.87
CA HIS A 301 3.59 37.26 -9.00
C HIS A 301 4.97 37.82 -9.38
N PHE A 302 5.29 37.87 -10.68
CA PHE A 302 6.59 38.35 -11.15
C PHE A 302 6.63 39.86 -11.40
N GLY A 303 5.48 40.52 -11.58
CA GLY A 303 5.37 41.96 -11.75
C GLY A 303 6.26 42.50 -12.88
N ASP A 304 7.06 43.50 -12.54
CA ASP A 304 7.99 44.19 -13.43
C ASP A 304 9.27 43.39 -13.77
N LYS A 305 9.48 42.21 -13.15
CA LYS A 305 10.64 41.34 -13.43
C LYS A 305 10.51 40.59 -14.76
N VAL A 306 9.30 40.46 -15.28
CA VAL A 306 9.03 39.80 -16.57
C VAL A 306 8.29 40.72 -17.52
N LYS A 307 8.60 40.60 -18.81
CA LYS A 307 7.84 41.20 -19.91
C LYS A 307 7.11 40.12 -20.69
N THR A 308 5.99 40.50 -21.31
CA THR A 308 5.29 39.64 -22.25
C THR A 308 5.14 40.30 -23.60
N PHE A 309 5.17 39.50 -24.65
CA PHE A 309 4.98 39.98 -26.02
C PHE A 309 4.25 38.90 -26.84
N ILE A 310 3.43 39.31 -27.81
CA ILE A 310 2.82 38.36 -28.75
C ILE A 310 3.81 38.15 -29.88
N HIS A 311 4.36 36.94 -29.99
CA HIS A 311 5.35 36.63 -30.99
C HIS A 311 4.73 36.69 -32.41
N PRO A 312 5.41 37.30 -33.40
CA PRO A 312 4.86 37.52 -34.75
C PRO A 312 4.68 36.20 -35.54
N THR A 313 5.45 35.16 -35.23
CA THR A 313 5.31 33.85 -35.85
C THR A 313 4.03 33.14 -35.42
N ILE A 314 3.22 32.77 -36.42
CA ILE A 314 1.99 32.00 -36.24
C ILE A 314 2.29 30.70 -35.47
N GLY A 315 1.51 30.43 -34.42
CA GLY A 315 1.64 29.23 -33.59
C GLY A 315 2.55 29.34 -32.37
N VAL A 316 3.35 30.42 -32.23
CA VAL A 316 4.19 30.64 -31.03
C VAL A 316 3.38 31.28 -29.89
N GLY A 317 2.49 32.22 -30.21
CA GLY A 317 1.62 32.86 -29.23
C GLY A 317 2.34 33.88 -28.33
N LYS A 318 1.85 34.03 -27.08
CA LYS A 318 2.43 34.94 -26.10
C LYS A 318 3.71 34.35 -25.50
N ILE A 319 4.80 35.11 -25.53
CA ILE A 319 6.08 34.78 -24.90
C ILE A 319 6.29 35.58 -23.62
N VAL A 320 7.07 35.02 -22.69
CA VAL A 320 7.44 35.59 -21.40
C VAL A 320 8.96 35.55 -21.28
N PHE A 321 9.57 36.67 -20.90
CA PHE A 321 11.02 36.80 -20.76
C PHE A 321 11.39 37.78 -19.65
N ASN A 322 12.64 37.70 -19.17
CA ASN A 322 13.16 38.61 -18.17
C ASN A 322 13.13 40.06 -18.70
N SER A 323 12.71 41.01 -17.85
CA SER A 323 12.60 42.43 -18.23
C SER A 323 13.91 43.08 -18.68
N THR A 324 15.06 42.50 -18.32
CA THR A 324 16.39 42.93 -18.78
C THR A 324 16.69 42.57 -20.23
N VAL A 325 15.98 41.59 -20.80
CA VAL A 325 16.13 41.16 -22.19
C VAL A 325 15.35 42.11 -23.11
N SER A 326 15.97 42.57 -24.20
CA SER A 326 15.29 43.44 -25.17
C SER A 326 14.29 42.65 -26.02
N ILE A 327 13.26 43.33 -26.55
CA ILE A 327 12.26 42.68 -27.41
C ILE A 327 12.94 42.04 -28.63
N ASP A 328 13.90 42.73 -29.25
CA ASP A 328 14.64 42.19 -30.41
C ASP A 328 15.45 40.95 -30.05
N GLN A 329 16.03 40.89 -28.84
CA GLN A 329 16.72 39.69 -28.36
C GLN A 329 15.72 38.56 -28.10
N ALA A 330 14.56 38.87 -27.51
CA ALA A 330 13.54 37.86 -27.24
C ALA A 330 12.92 37.27 -28.51
N LEU A 331 12.80 38.07 -29.57
CA LEU A 331 12.33 37.65 -30.90
C LEU A 331 13.38 36.87 -31.70
N LYS A 332 14.68 37.04 -31.39
CA LYS A 332 15.75 36.20 -31.96
C LYS A 332 15.73 34.78 -31.39
N THR A 333 15.00 34.53 -30.30
CA THR A 333 14.79 33.19 -29.77
C THR A 333 14.07 32.36 -30.82
N LYS A 334 14.77 31.33 -31.26
CA LYS A 334 14.38 30.44 -32.34
C LYS A 334 13.30 29.46 -31.89
N PHE A 335 12.09 29.96 -31.62
CA PHE A 335 10.89 29.14 -31.45
C PHE A 335 10.58 28.43 -32.77
N GLY A 336 11.15 27.23 -32.94
CA GLY A 336 11.06 26.45 -34.19
C GLY A 336 12.37 26.26 -34.96
N THR A 337 13.52 26.76 -34.46
CA THR A 337 14.86 26.41 -35.02
C THR A 337 15.75 25.66 -34.03
N SER A 338 15.18 25.18 -32.92
CA SER A 338 15.82 24.11 -32.15
C SER A 338 16.06 22.92 -33.08
N LYS A 339 17.19 22.22 -32.89
CA LYS A 339 17.34 20.87 -33.45
C LYS A 339 16.00 20.16 -33.25
N LYS A 340 15.39 19.61 -34.32
CA LYS A 340 14.09 18.93 -34.23
C LYS A 340 14.11 18.05 -32.98
N ILE A 341 13.10 18.09 -32.11
CA ILE A 341 13.07 17.35 -30.82
C ILE A 341 13.64 15.91 -30.95
N PRO A 342 13.33 15.13 -32.02
CA PRO A 342 13.94 13.81 -32.22
C PRO A 342 15.47 13.79 -32.34
N VAL A 343 16.10 14.85 -32.85
CA VAL A 343 17.56 15.02 -32.91
C VAL A 343 18.12 15.24 -31.51
N MET A 344 17.49 16.10 -30.69
CA MET A 344 17.94 16.32 -29.31
C MET A 344 17.84 15.04 -28.46
N ILE A 345 16.75 14.29 -28.62
CA ILE A 345 16.58 12.99 -27.96
C ILE A 345 17.67 12.01 -28.41
N ARG A 346 17.98 11.96 -29.71
CA ARG A 346 19.04 11.10 -30.24
C ARG A 346 20.41 11.49 -29.70
N ASP A 347 20.71 12.78 -29.62
CA ASP A 347 21.97 13.28 -29.07
C ASP A 347 22.10 12.90 -27.58
N ALA A 348 21.06 13.15 -26.77
CA ALA A 348 21.02 12.77 -25.36
C ALA A 348 21.16 11.25 -25.16
N ALA A 349 20.41 10.45 -25.92
CA ALA A 349 20.50 9.00 -25.88
C ALA A 349 21.90 8.50 -26.27
N SER A 350 22.55 9.12 -27.27
CA SER A 350 23.91 8.78 -27.66
C SER A 350 24.92 9.07 -26.56
N ILE A 351 24.78 10.20 -25.85
CA ILE A 351 25.66 10.56 -24.73
C ILE A 351 25.53 9.51 -23.60
N LEU A 352 24.29 9.23 -23.16
CA LEU A 352 24.03 8.27 -22.09
C LEU A 352 24.50 6.86 -22.47
N ARG A 353 24.21 6.42 -23.70
CA ARG A 353 24.64 5.11 -24.21
C ARG A 353 26.15 4.96 -24.21
N ASN A 354 26.88 5.98 -24.65
CA ASN A 354 28.34 5.95 -24.71
C ASN A 354 28.95 5.84 -23.30
N ILE A 355 28.38 6.54 -22.31
CA ILE A 355 28.85 6.46 -20.92
C ILE A 355 28.62 5.06 -20.35
N ILE A 356 27.43 4.48 -20.58
CA ILE A 356 27.08 3.14 -20.11
C ILE A 356 27.98 2.07 -20.74
N ILE A 357 28.27 2.17 -22.04
CA ILE A 357 29.10 1.19 -22.75
C ILE A 357 30.56 1.26 -22.29
N LYS A 358 31.06 2.46 -22.00
CA LYS A 358 32.46 2.70 -21.61
C LYS A 358 32.74 2.52 -20.11
N GLN A 359 31.72 2.29 -19.30
CA GLN A 359 31.91 2.18 -17.86
C GLN A 359 32.76 0.95 -17.48
N PRO A 360 33.64 1.06 -16.46
CA PRO A 360 34.39 -0.08 -15.95
C PRO A 360 33.46 -1.09 -15.26
N ARG A 361 33.82 -2.38 -15.34
CA ARG A 361 33.10 -3.48 -14.68
C ARG A 361 34.00 -4.14 -13.65
N LYS A 362 33.50 -4.28 -12.42
CA LYS A 362 34.09 -5.12 -11.38
C LYS A 362 33.77 -6.58 -11.70
N ALA A 363 34.80 -7.42 -11.81
CA ALA A 363 34.58 -8.86 -11.93
C ALA A 363 34.03 -9.40 -10.60
N LEU A 364 33.00 -10.23 -10.66
CA LEU A 364 32.51 -10.93 -9.48
C LEU A 364 33.56 -11.97 -9.03
N PRO A 365 33.82 -12.09 -7.71
CA PRO A 365 34.75 -13.08 -7.18
C PRO A 365 34.24 -14.50 -7.41
N MET A 366 35.15 -15.49 -7.43
CA MET A 366 34.77 -16.91 -7.52
C MET A 366 33.87 -17.35 -6.36
N LYS A 367 34.15 -16.84 -5.15
CA LYS A 367 33.31 -17.04 -3.96
C LYS A 367 32.45 -15.80 -3.76
N LEU A 368 31.21 -15.85 -4.25
CA LEU A 368 30.26 -14.75 -4.18
C LEU A 368 29.73 -14.53 -2.75
N SER A 369 29.89 -13.32 -2.22
CA SER A 369 29.22 -12.89 -0.99
C SER A 369 27.93 -12.11 -1.29
N LEU A 370 27.10 -11.89 -0.26
CA LEU A 370 25.93 -11.02 -0.37
C LEU A 370 26.31 -9.58 -0.77
N ASN A 371 27.42 -9.07 -0.23
CA ASN A 371 27.88 -7.71 -0.53
C ASN A 371 28.27 -7.56 -2.00
N ASP A 372 28.88 -8.57 -2.61
CA ASP A 372 29.21 -8.55 -4.05
C ASP A 372 27.95 -8.44 -4.93
N ILE A 373 26.84 -9.04 -4.50
CA ILE A 373 25.55 -8.97 -5.18
C ILE A 373 24.89 -7.59 -4.98
N LEU A 374 24.97 -7.05 -3.77
CA LEU A 374 24.42 -5.73 -3.44
C LEU A 374 25.19 -4.58 -4.11
N GLU A 375 26.49 -4.74 -4.34
CA GLU A 375 27.28 -3.80 -5.13
C GLU A 375 27.06 -3.97 -6.63
N GLY A 376 26.94 -5.22 -7.09
CA GLY A 376 26.88 -5.56 -8.51
C GLY A 376 28.21 -5.36 -9.25
N GLU A 377 28.21 -5.63 -10.55
CA GLU A 377 29.42 -5.46 -11.39
C GLU A 377 29.68 -3.99 -11.75
N VAL A 378 28.65 -3.14 -11.67
CA VAL A 378 28.68 -1.75 -12.14
C VAL A 378 27.82 -0.84 -11.26
N GLY A 379 28.29 0.38 -11.03
CA GLY A 379 27.51 1.45 -10.43
C GLY A 379 26.74 2.27 -11.47
N ILE A 380 25.83 3.12 -11.00
CA ILE A 380 25.06 4.02 -11.88
C ILE A 380 25.92 5.23 -12.27
N PRO A 381 26.13 5.51 -13.58
CA PRO A 381 26.85 6.71 -14.00
C PRO A 381 26.10 8.00 -13.61
N PRO A 382 26.81 9.07 -13.18
CA PRO A 382 26.18 10.31 -12.71
C PRO A 382 25.19 10.92 -13.70
N LEU A 383 25.53 10.98 -14.99
CA LEU A 383 24.63 11.54 -16.02
C LEU A 383 23.40 10.67 -16.28
N VAL A 384 23.49 9.35 -16.09
CA VAL A 384 22.32 8.46 -16.16
C VAL A 384 21.43 8.70 -14.95
N LYS A 385 22.02 8.89 -13.77
CA LYS A 385 21.29 9.25 -12.55
C LYS A 385 20.55 10.57 -12.73
N GLU A 386 21.26 11.62 -13.15
CA GLU A 386 20.71 12.96 -13.39
C GLU A 386 19.58 12.93 -14.42
N PHE A 387 19.74 12.17 -15.51
CA PHE A 387 18.67 11.99 -16.49
C PHE A 387 17.39 11.43 -15.87
N PHE A 388 17.50 10.38 -15.04
CA PHE A 388 16.34 9.79 -14.37
C PHE A 388 15.79 10.65 -13.22
N GLU A 389 16.65 11.39 -12.53
CA GLU A 389 16.24 12.41 -11.55
C GLU A 389 15.38 13.48 -12.24
N CYS A 390 15.82 14.03 -13.36
CA CYS A 390 15.03 14.98 -14.16
C CYS A 390 13.74 14.35 -14.70
N LEU A 391 13.80 13.12 -15.21
CA LEU A 391 12.64 12.43 -15.79
C LEU A 391 11.55 12.13 -14.75
N ILE A 392 11.94 11.72 -13.54
CA ILE A 392 11.01 11.27 -12.49
C ILE A 392 10.58 12.42 -11.58
N ASN A 393 11.46 13.40 -11.36
CA ASN A 393 11.16 14.55 -10.51
C ASN A 393 10.61 15.76 -11.27
N GLY A 394 10.78 15.81 -12.60
CA GLY A 394 10.52 17.00 -13.40
C GLY A 394 11.68 18.00 -13.37
N PRO A 395 11.65 19.04 -14.22
CA PRO A 395 12.76 19.99 -14.41
C PRO A 395 12.88 21.05 -13.30
N THR A 396 12.56 20.71 -12.04
CA THR A 396 12.68 21.62 -10.89
C THR A 396 14.07 21.56 -10.25
N SER A 397 14.56 22.71 -9.77
CA SER A 397 15.81 22.90 -9.00
C SER A 397 15.90 21.98 -7.76
N PRO A 398 17.04 21.91 -7.02
CA PRO A 398 17.39 20.80 -6.13
C PRO A 398 16.54 20.73 -4.85
N THR A 399 15.25 20.42 -4.97
CA THR A 399 14.44 19.92 -3.87
C THR A 399 14.91 18.52 -3.53
N LYS A 400 15.10 18.23 -2.24
CA LYS A 400 15.45 16.91 -1.72
C LYS A 400 14.52 15.85 -2.32
N ILE A 401 15.07 14.92 -3.11
CA ILE A 401 14.33 13.80 -3.70
C ILE A 401 13.87 12.89 -2.56
N CYS A 402 12.58 12.54 -2.53
CA CYS A 402 12.07 11.63 -1.52
C CYS A 402 12.55 10.19 -1.77
N GLU A 403 12.72 9.42 -0.70
CA GLU A 403 13.26 8.06 -0.74
C GLU A 403 12.55 7.15 -1.76
N ARG A 404 11.21 7.25 -1.84
CA ARG A 404 10.42 6.47 -2.81
C ARG A 404 10.80 6.78 -4.26
N LYS A 405 11.06 8.06 -4.59
CA LYS A 405 11.51 8.45 -5.93
C LYS A 405 12.94 7.99 -6.17
N GLU A 406 13.83 8.10 -5.18
CA GLU A 406 15.22 7.64 -5.27
C GLU A 406 15.30 6.14 -5.60
N LEU A 407 14.48 5.31 -4.96
CA LEU A 407 14.40 3.88 -5.26
C LEU A 407 13.98 3.59 -6.70
N ARG A 408 13.04 4.38 -7.26
CA ARG A 408 12.59 4.24 -8.65
C ARG A 408 13.65 4.70 -9.64
N ILE A 409 14.33 5.82 -9.35
CA ILE A 409 15.45 6.36 -10.12
C ILE A 409 16.54 5.30 -10.22
N ARG A 410 16.97 4.74 -9.08
CA ARG A 410 17.98 3.67 -9.02
C ARG A 410 17.56 2.45 -9.85
N SER A 411 16.33 1.97 -9.64
CA SER A 411 15.77 0.81 -10.35
C SER A 411 15.76 0.98 -11.87
N LEU A 412 15.37 2.15 -12.37
CA LEU A 412 15.29 2.45 -13.81
C LEU A 412 16.67 2.69 -14.43
N ALA A 413 17.58 3.33 -13.69
CA ALA A 413 18.95 3.51 -14.13
C ALA A 413 19.67 2.17 -14.31
N GLU A 414 19.49 1.23 -13.37
CA GLU A 414 20.02 -0.13 -13.47
C GLU A 414 19.40 -0.91 -14.65
N ASP A 415 18.09 -0.78 -14.90
CA ASP A 415 17.43 -1.38 -16.08
C ASP A 415 18.02 -0.88 -17.39
N VAL A 416 18.27 0.43 -17.50
CA VAL A 416 18.87 1.00 -18.70
C VAL A 416 20.30 0.51 -18.89
N ILE A 417 21.09 0.41 -17.82
CA ILE A 417 22.45 -0.14 -17.89
C ILE A 417 22.43 -1.58 -18.40
N PHE A 418 21.60 -2.44 -17.81
CA PHE A 418 21.47 -3.83 -18.22
C PHE A 418 21.01 -3.96 -19.67
N SER A 419 20.00 -3.19 -20.05
CA SER A 419 19.40 -3.22 -21.39
C SER A 419 20.35 -2.70 -22.46
N VAL A 420 21.01 -1.56 -22.24
CA VAL A 420 21.96 -0.97 -23.20
C VAL A 420 23.16 -1.90 -23.44
N THR A 421 23.60 -2.60 -22.40
CA THR A 421 24.74 -3.53 -22.48
C THR A 421 24.35 -4.94 -22.91
N ASN A 422 23.06 -5.19 -23.22
CA ASN A 422 22.52 -6.52 -23.53
C ASN A 422 22.92 -7.55 -22.45
N GLY A 423 22.84 -7.16 -21.18
CA GLY A 423 23.14 -8.00 -20.02
C GLY A 423 24.62 -8.29 -19.77
N ARG A 424 25.55 -7.64 -20.49
CA ARG A 424 27.00 -7.77 -20.28
C ARG A 424 27.50 -7.05 -19.02
N SER A 425 26.76 -6.05 -18.56
CA SER A 425 26.97 -5.43 -17.26
C SER A 425 25.79 -5.83 -16.37
N ARG A 426 26.08 -6.32 -15.17
CA ARG A 426 25.06 -6.83 -14.25
C ARG A 426 24.98 -5.93 -12.99
N PRO A 427 24.10 -4.91 -13.00
CA PRO A 427 23.84 -4.11 -11.80
C PRO A 427 23.24 -4.94 -10.68
N SER A 428 23.23 -4.36 -9.47
CA SER A 428 22.74 -5.04 -8.26
C SER A 428 21.32 -5.60 -8.41
N LYS A 429 20.37 -4.80 -8.91
CA LYS A 429 18.97 -5.22 -9.11
C LYS A 429 18.87 -6.51 -9.91
N HIS A 430 19.61 -6.63 -11.01
CA HIS A 430 19.49 -7.76 -11.93
C HIS A 430 20.06 -9.05 -11.33
N LEU A 431 21.09 -8.96 -10.49
CA LEU A 431 21.66 -10.08 -9.74
C LEU A 431 20.77 -10.46 -8.55
N LEU A 432 20.33 -9.47 -7.78
CA LEU A 432 19.53 -9.68 -6.57
C LEU A 432 18.16 -10.25 -6.92
N LEU A 433 17.49 -9.73 -7.96
CA LEU A 433 16.15 -10.17 -8.32
C LEU A 433 16.13 -11.63 -8.75
N SER A 434 17.14 -12.12 -9.50
CA SER A 434 17.16 -13.55 -9.88
C SER A 434 17.34 -14.47 -8.67
N LEU A 435 18.22 -14.10 -7.74
CA LEU A 435 18.46 -14.86 -6.51
C LEU A 435 17.23 -14.88 -5.60
N VAL A 436 16.63 -13.72 -5.34
CA VAL A 436 15.43 -13.61 -4.50
C VAL A 436 14.28 -14.39 -5.13
N MET A 437 14.06 -14.26 -6.45
CA MET A 437 12.98 -14.99 -7.11
C MET A 437 13.20 -16.50 -7.08
N LYS A 438 14.45 -16.98 -7.18
CA LYS A 438 14.72 -18.41 -6.98
C LYS A 438 14.40 -18.86 -5.56
N SER A 439 14.86 -18.11 -4.56
CA SER A 439 14.65 -18.44 -3.15
C SER A 439 13.16 -18.47 -2.79
N VAL A 440 12.41 -17.48 -3.27
CA VAL A 440 10.98 -17.34 -2.96
C VAL A 440 10.13 -18.36 -3.73
N THR A 441 10.45 -18.64 -5.00
CA THR A 441 9.55 -19.43 -5.86
C THR A 441 10.03 -20.85 -6.14
N GLY A 442 11.31 -21.15 -5.92
CA GLY A 442 11.95 -22.39 -6.37
C GLY A 442 12.01 -22.56 -7.90
N SER A 443 11.37 -21.69 -8.68
CA SER A 443 11.08 -21.93 -10.09
C SER A 443 12.14 -21.32 -11.02
N ARG A 444 12.81 -22.19 -11.78
CA ARG A 444 13.66 -21.77 -12.90
C ARG A 444 12.86 -20.98 -13.95
N LYS A 445 11.60 -21.37 -14.17
CA LYS A 445 10.75 -20.76 -15.21
C LYS A 445 10.48 -19.28 -14.92
N VAL A 446 10.27 -18.92 -13.65
CA VAL A 446 10.07 -17.52 -13.23
C VAL A 446 11.30 -16.68 -13.60
N ILE A 447 12.50 -17.19 -13.37
CA ILE A 447 13.76 -16.49 -13.68
C ILE A 447 13.94 -16.34 -15.19
N GLU A 448 13.62 -17.37 -15.98
CA GLU A 448 13.65 -17.28 -17.44
C GLU A 448 12.67 -16.24 -17.99
N VAL A 449 11.46 -16.14 -17.41
CA VAL A 449 10.47 -15.11 -17.80
C VAL A 449 10.99 -13.72 -17.45
N LEU A 450 11.47 -13.51 -16.22
CA LEU A 450 12.00 -12.21 -15.80
C LEU A 450 13.24 -11.79 -16.59
N ASN A 451 14.10 -12.75 -16.95
CA ASN A 451 15.25 -12.49 -17.81
C ASN A 451 14.82 -12.10 -19.23
N LYS A 452 13.82 -12.77 -19.80
CA LYS A 452 13.25 -12.39 -21.11
C LYS A 452 12.65 -10.99 -21.12
N LEU A 453 12.11 -10.55 -19.98
CA LEU A 453 11.60 -9.19 -19.80
C LEU A 453 12.69 -8.17 -19.44
N GLY A 454 13.97 -8.58 -19.37
CA GLY A 454 15.09 -7.69 -19.10
C GLY A 454 15.24 -7.27 -17.64
N HIS A 455 14.58 -7.96 -16.70
CA HIS A 455 14.55 -7.57 -15.28
C HIS A 455 15.60 -8.25 -14.41
N CYS A 456 16.14 -9.39 -14.83
CA CYS A 456 17.20 -10.08 -14.10
C CYS A 456 18.16 -10.83 -15.02
N VAL A 457 19.26 -11.31 -14.46
CA VAL A 457 20.22 -12.15 -15.20
C VAL A 457 19.65 -13.56 -15.43
N SER A 458 20.15 -14.27 -16.44
CA SER A 458 19.65 -15.61 -16.76
C SER A 458 19.98 -16.64 -15.68
N TYR A 459 19.29 -17.78 -15.71
CA TYR A 459 19.45 -18.82 -14.70
C TYR A 459 20.90 -19.34 -14.56
N PRO A 460 21.63 -19.69 -15.65
CA PRO A 460 22.98 -20.24 -15.49
C PRO A 460 23.99 -19.26 -14.86
N PRO A 461 24.05 -17.96 -15.25
CA PRO A 461 24.87 -16.97 -14.56
C PRO A 461 24.43 -16.69 -13.12
N SER A 462 23.12 -16.74 -12.83
CA SER A 462 22.60 -16.51 -11.46
C SER A 462 23.08 -17.56 -10.46
N PHE A 463 23.34 -18.79 -10.94
CA PHE A 463 23.76 -19.94 -10.13
C PHE A 463 25.08 -20.53 -10.60
N ALA A 464 25.89 -19.76 -11.32
CA ALA A 464 27.25 -20.15 -11.62
C ALA A 464 27.95 -20.45 -10.30
N PHE A 465 28.58 -21.63 -10.20
CA PHE A 465 29.24 -22.14 -8.99
C PHE A 465 28.31 -22.50 -7.80
N LYS A 466 26.98 -22.34 -7.92
CA LYS A 466 25.98 -22.75 -6.91
C LYS A 466 25.25 -24.06 -7.25
N GLY A 467 25.91 -24.98 -7.95
CA GLY A 467 25.30 -26.25 -8.34
C GLY A 467 26.32 -27.37 -8.49
N LYS A 468 25.87 -28.60 -8.20
CA LYS A 468 26.64 -29.86 -8.18
C LYS A 468 27.48 -30.16 -6.93
N VAL A 469 27.36 -29.38 -5.85
CA VAL A 469 28.05 -29.68 -4.58
C VAL A 469 27.70 -31.08 -4.08
N ARG A 470 26.41 -31.38 -3.91
CA ARG A 470 25.96 -32.71 -3.46
C ARG A 470 26.44 -33.86 -4.36
N PRO A 471 26.22 -33.84 -5.70
CA PRO A 471 26.78 -34.87 -6.59
C PRO A 471 28.30 -34.98 -6.54
N PHE A 472 29.03 -33.86 -6.40
CA PHE A 472 30.49 -33.87 -6.31
C PHE A 472 30.96 -34.49 -4.98
N THR A 473 30.42 -34.05 -3.85
CA THR A 473 30.73 -34.63 -2.53
C THR A 473 30.36 -36.10 -2.45
N LEU A 474 29.27 -36.52 -3.11
CA LEU A 474 28.89 -37.92 -3.24
C LEU A 474 29.93 -38.70 -4.06
N LEU A 475 30.39 -38.15 -5.20
CA LEU A 475 31.41 -38.76 -6.04
C LEU A 475 32.74 -38.90 -5.31
N GLU A 476 33.18 -37.87 -4.57
CA GLU A 476 34.41 -37.88 -3.77
C GLU A 476 34.43 -39.02 -2.74
N LYS A 477 33.27 -39.38 -2.19
CA LYS A 477 33.12 -40.44 -1.19
C LYS A 477 32.87 -41.83 -1.79
N ASN A 478 32.71 -41.95 -3.11
CA ASN A 478 32.36 -43.19 -3.78
C ASN A 478 33.47 -43.64 -4.78
N PRO A 479 34.44 -44.45 -4.33
CA PRO A 479 35.56 -44.91 -5.17
C PRO A 479 35.14 -45.77 -6.36
N SER A 480 34.07 -46.57 -6.24
CA SER A 480 33.59 -47.39 -7.36
C SER A 480 33.00 -46.51 -8.47
N ALA A 481 32.23 -45.48 -8.10
CA ALA A 481 31.75 -44.47 -9.04
C ALA A 481 32.92 -43.71 -9.69
N GLN A 482 33.92 -43.27 -8.92
CA GLN A 482 35.12 -42.62 -9.48
C GLN A 482 35.81 -43.48 -10.54
N ASN A 483 36.01 -44.77 -10.25
CA ASN A 483 36.59 -45.73 -11.19
C ASN A 483 35.73 -45.93 -12.44
N ALA A 484 34.40 -45.97 -12.29
CA ALA A 484 33.47 -46.08 -13.41
C ALA A 484 33.53 -44.84 -14.31
N PHE A 485 33.44 -43.63 -13.73
CA PHE A 485 33.53 -42.37 -14.48
C PHE A 485 34.90 -42.17 -15.14
N ALA A 486 36.00 -42.59 -14.50
CA ALA A 486 37.35 -42.51 -15.07
C ALA A 486 37.53 -43.37 -16.34
N LYS A 487 36.70 -44.39 -16.52
CA LYS A 487 36.70 -45.26 -17.72
C LYS A 487 35.95 -44.66 -18.90
N LEU A 488 35.13 -43.62 -18.73
CA LEU A 488 34.50 -42.92 -19.85
C LEU A 488 35.54 -42.42 -20.85
N GLY A 489 35.22 -42.55 -22.14
CA GLY A 489 36.08 -42.18 -23.27
C GLY A 489 37.17 -43.19 -23.62
N SER A 490 37.28 -44.31 -22.90
CA SER A 490 38.36 -45.29 -23.14
C SER A 490 38.01 -46.31 -24.23
N VAL A 491 36.73 -46.69 -24.32
CA VAL A 491 36.18 -47.61 -25.33
C VAL A 491 34.81 -47.10 -25.76
N GLU A 492 34.44 -47.31 -27.02
CA GLU A 492 33.18 -46.80 -27.58
C GLU A 492 31.96 -47.49 -26.96
N MET A 493 32.00 -48.82 -26.86
CA MET A 493 31.00 -49.63 -26.17
C MET A 493 31.47 -49.93 -24.75
N LEU A 494 30.83 -49.29 -23.76
CA LEU A 494 31.15 -49.51 -22.35
C LEU A 494 30.62 -50.87 -21.86
N PRO A 495 31.36 -51.58 -21.00
CA PRO A 495 30.86 -52.79 -20.34
C PRO A 495 29.65 -52.47 -19.44
N ASP A 496 28.69 -53.40 -19.38
CA ASP A 496 27.49 -53.26 -18.53
C ASP A 496 27.85 -52.99 -17.06
N SER A 497 28.91 -53.61 -16.55
CA SER A 497 29.39 -53.37 -15.18
C SER A 497 29.75 -51.90 -14.89
N ILE A 498 30.18 -51.13 -15.90
CA ILE A 498 30.45 -49.69 -15.76
C ILE A 498 29.15 -48.90 -15.84
N ILE A 499 28.24 -49.31 -16.74
CA ILE A 499 26.92 -48.70 -16.89
C ILE A 499 26.12 -48.85 -15.60
N ASP A 500 26.08 -50.05 -15.03
CA ASP A 500 25.38 -50.37 -13.78
C ASP A 500 25.95 -49.58 -12.59
N GLU A 501 27.28 -49.40 -12.54
CA GLU A 501 27.89 -48.61 -11.47
C GLU A 501 27.59 -47.10 -11.60
N ILE A 502 27.51 -46.59 -12.83
CA ILE A 502 27.04 -45.22 -13.10
C ILE A 502 25.54 -45.10 -12.75
N GLU A 503 24.72 -46.12 -13.06
CA GLU A 503 23.29 -46.17 -12.72
C GLU A 503 23.08 -46.09 -11.20
N LYS A 504 23.81 -46.90 -10.43
CA LYS A 504 23.82 -46.83 -8.95
C LYS A 504 24.16 -45.44 -8.43
N PHE A 505 25.20 -44.81 -8.99
CA PHE A 505 25.58 -43.46 -8.60
C PHE A 505 24.46 -42.44 -8.87
N VAL A 506 23.75 -42.58 -10.00
CA VAL A 506 22.58 -41.75 -10.29
C VAL A 506 21.48 -41.98 -9.26
N CYS A 507 21.15 -43.22 -8.89
CA CYS A 507 20.17 -43.49 -7.83
C CYS A 507 20.53 -42.81 -6.50
N GLN A 508 21.82 -42.85 -6.11
CA GLN A 508 22.31 -42.16 -4.92
C GLN A 508 22.20 -40.64 -5.02
N MET A 509 22.42 -40.05 -6.21
CA MET A 509 22.21 -38.60 -6.42
C MET A 509 20.78 -38.18 -6.12
N TYR A 510 19.79 -39.02 -6.44
CA TYR A 510 18.37 -38.80 -6.17
C TYR A 510 17.94 -39.21 -4.74
N GLY A 511 18.88 -39.70 -3.91
CA GLY A 511 18.64 -40.00 -2.50
C GLY A 511 17.88 -41.30 -2.22
N ALA A 512 17.79 -42.21 -3.19
CA ALA A 512 17.21 -43.54 -2.96
C ALA A 512 18.24 -44.45 -2.28
N LYS A 513 18.03 -44.74 -0.99
CA LYS A 513 18.88 -45.67 -0.22
C LYS A 513 18.59 -47.10 -0.67
N GLY A 514 19.63 -47.89 -0.97
CA GLY A 514 19.50 -49.31 -1.33
C GLY A 514 19.05 -49.61 -2.77
N VAL A 515 18.59 -48.61 -3.52
CA VAL A 515 18.13 -48.78 -4.90
C VAL A 515 19.27 -48.65 -5.89
N THR A 516 19.38 -49.61 -6.81
CA THR A 516 20.48 -49.66 -7.80
C THR A 516 20.01 -49.47 -9.24
N SER A 517 18.71 -49.61 -9.50
CA SER A 517 18.08 -49.36 -10.80
C SER A 517 17.40 -47.99 -10.84
N VAL A 518 17.60 -47.22 -11.90
CA VAL A 518 16.95 -45.90 -12.02
C VAL A 518 15.45 -46.01 -12.28
N ASP A 519 14.98 -47.12 -12.84
CA ASP A 519 13.54 -47.36 -13.04
C ASP A 519 12.85 -47.68 -11.71
N GLU A 520 13.49 -48.47 -10.85
CA GLU A 520 13.06 -48.68 -9.47
C GLU A 520 13.14 -47.36 -8.67
N CYS A 521 14.22 -46.59 -8.83
CA CYS A 521 14.38 -45.28 -8.19
C CYS A 521 13.28 -44.30 -8.62
N ARG A 522 12.88 -44.35 -9.90
CA ARG A 522 11.74 -43.59 -10.43
C ARG A 522 10.45 -44.02 -9.77
N PHE A 523 10.19 -45.32 -9.69
CA PHE A 523 8.99 -45.86 -9.05
C PHE A 523 8.91 -45.46 -7.58
N VAL A 524 9.99 -45.63 -6.81
CA VAL A 524 10.06 -45.23 -5.39
C VAL A 524 9.84 -43.72 -5.24
N SER A 525 10.47 -42.90 -6.09
CA SER A 525 10.29 -41.44 -6.08
C SER A 525 8.86 -41.03 -6.40
N PHE A 526 8.24 -41.72 -7.38
CA PHE A 526 6.84 -41.52 -7.75
C PHE A 526 5.92 -41.89 -6.59
N MET A 527 6.09 -43.07 -5.99
CA MET A 527 5.29 -43.52 -4.87
C MET A 527 5.44 -42.62 -3.66
N LYS A 528 6.63 -42.11 -3.34
CA LYS A 528 6.83 -41.16 -2.24
C LYS A 528 5.91 -39.93 -2.33
N VAL A 529 5.64 -39.45 -3.54
CA VAL A 529 4.84 -38.24 -3.79
C VAL A 529 3.38 -38.57 -4.09
N TYR A 530 3.12 -39.65 -4.83
CA TYR A 530 1.83 -39.98 -5.42
C TYR A 530 1.21 -41.27 -4.87
N LYS A 531 1.71 -41.82 -3.75
CA LYS A 531 1.16 -43.02 -3.11
C LYS A 531 -0.36 -42.86 -2.92
N PRO A 532 -1.17 -43.83 -3.38
CA PRO A 532 -2.59 -43.88 -3.09
C PRO A 532 -2.85 -43.81 -1.58
N LYS A 533 -3.66 -42.86 -1.13
CA LYS A 533 -4.10 -42.78 0.28
C LYS A 533 -5.56 -43.19 0.48
N ASP A 534 -6.34 -43.22 -0.60
CA ASP A 534 -7.77 -43.46 -0.61
C ASP A 534 -8.14 -44.42 -1.76
N LYS A 535 -9.37 -44.95 -1.75
CA LYS A 535 -9.92 -45.84 -2.81
C LYS A 535 -9.89 -45.25 -4.22
N MET A 536 -9.69 -43.93 -4.36
CA MET A 536 -9.50 -43.25 -5.65
C MET A 536 -8.15 -42.53 -5.68
N PRO A 537 -7.05 -43.24 -5.99
CA PRO A 537 -5.68 -42.76 -5.86
C PRO A 537 -5.40 -41.44 -6.62
N MET A 538 -5.96 -41.34 -7.82
CA MET A 538 -5.66 -40.25 -8.76
C MET A 538 -6.60 -39.05 -8.62
N SER A 539 -7.67 -39.15 -7.80
CA SER A 539 -8.70 -38.11 -7.69
C SER A 539 -8.19 -36.76 -7.15
N LYS A 540 -7.09 -36.79 -6.37
CA LYS A 540 -6.47 -35.61 -5.76
C LYS A 540 -5.19 -35.14 -6.47
N VAL A 541 -4.70 -35.91 -7.46
CA VAL A 541 -3.48 -35.57 -8.21
C VAL A 541 -3.82 -34.57 -9.31
N LYS A 542 -3.54 -33.28 -9.07
CA LYS A 542 -3.80 -32.20 -10.05
C LYS A 542 -2.79 -32.14 -11.20
N GLY A 543 -1.70 -32.90 -11.11
CA GLY A 543 -0.64 -33.00 -12.11
C GLY A 543 0.58 -33.76 -11.59
N ILE A 544 1.36 -34.34 -12.51
CA ILE A 544 2.61 -35.05 -12.19
C ILE A 544 3.79 -34.16 -12.64
N ASP A 545 4.68 -33.83 -11.71
CA ASP A 545 5.92 -33.10 -12.02
C ASP A 545 7.04 -34.11 -12.29
N GLY A 546 7.30 -34.38 -13.56
CA GLY A 546 8.36 -35.29 -13.97
C GLY A 546 9.78 -34.74 -13.79
N SER A 547 9.95 -33.46 -13.47
CA SER A 547 11.28 -32.84 -13.39
C SER A 547 12.10 -33.27 -12.16
N LEU A 548 11.42 -33.79 -11.14
CA LEU A 548 12.04 -34.30 -9.91
C LEU A 548 12.34 -35.80 -9.96
N MET A 549 11.87 -36.49 -11.01
CA MET A 549 12.11 -37.92 -11.16
C MET A 549 13.50 -38.20 -11.78
N PRO A 550 14.14 -39.32 -11.42
CA PRO A 550 15.31 -39.80 -12.15
C PRO A 550 14.98 -40.07 -13.62
N PRO A 551 15.99 -40.08 -14.51
CA PRO A 551 15.81 -40.60 -15.87
C PRO A 551 15.42 -42.08 -15.81
N CYS A 552 14.67 -42.58 -16.80
CA CYS A 552 14.54 -44.03 -16.96
C CYS A 552 15.82 -44.62 -17.55
N LYS A 553 15.97 -45.96 -17.48
CA LYS A 553 17.19 -46.65 -17.92
C LYS A 553 17.57 -46.33 -19.37
N SER A 554 16.59 -46.32 -20.29
CA SER A 554 16.84 -45.96 -21.70
C SER A 554 17.37 -44.54 -21.88
N VAL A 555 16.83 -43.56 -21.15
CA VAL A 555 17.31 -42.17 -21.20
C VAL A 555 18.71 -42.05 -20.59
N LEU A 556 18.94 -42.73 -19.46
CA LEU A 556 20.25 -42.75 -18.81
C LEU A 556 21.31 -43.34 -19.75
N LEU A 557 21.00 -44.45 -20.42
CA LEU A 557 21.92 -45.09 -21.36
C LEU A 557 22.32 -44.14 -22.49
N GLN A 558 21.37 -43.41 -23.08
CA GLN A 558 21.68 -42.41 -24.10
C GLN A 558 22.56 -41.28 -23.54
N GLN A 559 22.34 -40.87 -22.29
CA GLN A 559 23.17 -39.86 -21.63
C GLN A 559 24.60 -40.38 -21.37
N ILE A 560 24.76 -41.63 -20.97
CA ILE A 560 26.06 -42.29 -20.78
C ILE A 560 26.81 -42.35 -22.11
N LYS A 561 26.14 -42.76 -23.19
CA LYS A 561 26.73 -42.78 -24.55
C LYS A 561 27.25 -41.40 -24.98
N ARG A 562 26.46 -40.34 -24.76
CA ARG A 562 26.89 -38.96 -25.04
C ARG A 562 28.09 -38.55 -24.21
N ALA A 563 28.04 -38.82 -22.90
CA ALA A 563 29.15 -38.51 -21.99
C ALA A 563 30.42 -39.26 -22.40
N ASN A 564 30.30 -40.54 -22.79
CA ASN A 564 31.40 -41.37 -23.26
C ASN A 564 32.07 -40.80 -24.52
N SER A 565 31.26 -40.42 -25.53
CA SER A 565 31.77 -39.78 -26.75
C SER A 565 32.48 -38.46 -26.45
N ILE A 566 31.90 -37.59 -25.61
CA ILE A 566 32.54 -36.33 -25.20
C ILE A 566 33.85 -36.62 -24.48
N CYS A 567 33.88 -37.55 -23.52
CA CYS A 567 35.08 -37.93 -22.80
C CYS A 567 36.18 -38.48 -23.71
N SER A 568 35.85 -39.15 -24.82
CA SER A 568 36.84 -39.61 -25.80
C SER A 568 37.62 -38.45 -26.43
N ILE A 569 36.94 -37.32 -26.71
CA ILE A 569 37.56 -36.10 -27.22
C ILE A 569 38.54 -35.54 -26.18
N TRP A 570 38.10 -35.42 -24.92
CA TRP A 570 38.92 -34.87 -23.84
C TRP A 570 40.14 -35.74 -23.52
N LYS A 571 39.99 -37.06 -23.50
CA LYS A 571 41.11 -37.99 -23.27
C LYS A 571 42.17 -37.89 -24.35
N ASN A 572 41.76 -37.66 -25.59
CA ASN A 572 42.67 -37.55 -26.73
C ASN A 572 43.06 -36.10 -27.06
N ALA A 573 42.67 -35.11 -26.25
CA ALA A 573 42.85 -33.68 -26.56
C ALA A 573 44.32 -33.26 -26.75
N THR A 574 45.27 -34.03 -26.19
CA THR A 574 46.71 -33.80 -26.34
C THR A 574 47.35 -34.57 -27.50
N VAL A 575 46.59 -35.43 -28.19
CA VAL A 575 47.07 -36.25 -29.31
C VAL A 575 46.96 -35.46 -30.62
N LYS A 576 48.05 -35.40 -31.40
CA LYS A 576 48.15 -34.61 -32.63
C LYS A 576 47.05 -34.92 -33.67
N ASN A 577 46.68 -36.19 -33.81
CA ASN A 577 45.59 -36.64 -34.65
C ASN A 577 44.52 -37.24 -33.74
N THR A 578 43.61 -36.41 -33.26
CA THR A 578 42.53 -36.82 -32.37
C THR A 578 41.60 -37.80 -33.06
N THR A 579 41.44 -38.98 -32.47
CA THR A 579 40.34 -39.89 -32.76
C THR A 579 39.30 -39.75 -31.67
N ALA A 580 38.03 -39.66 -32.05
CA ALA A 580 36.90 -39.53 -31.14
C ALA A 580 35.76 -40.43 -31.62
N PHE A 581 34.94 -40.90 -30.69
CA PHE A 581 33.78 -41.71 -31.04
C PHE A 581 32.78 -40.84 -31.81
N ALA A 582 32.32 -41.36 -32.95
CA ALA A 582 31.42 -40.63 -33.84
C ALA A 582 30.13 -40.27 -33.07
N PRO A 583 29.55 -39.07 -33.25
CA PRO A 583 28.33 -38.70 -32.53
C PRO A 583 27.16 -39.65 -32.84
N ASN A 584 27.08 -40.12 -34.09
CA ASN A 584 26.04 -41.04 -34.53
C ASN A 584 26.13 -42.36 -33.74
N ASN A 585 25.00 -42.84 -33.21
CA ASN A 585 24.92 -44.00 -32.30
C ASN A 585 25.52 -43.80 -30.89
N ASN A 586 26.20 -42.68 -30.63
CA ASN A 586 26.66 -42.29 -29.29
C ASN A 586 25.73 -41.25 -28.64
N GLY A 587 24.42 -41.48 -28.77
CA GLY A 587 23.36 -40.64 -28.22
C GLY A 587 23.05 -39.38 -29.02
N TRP A 588 23.51 -39.32 -30.26
CA TRP A 588 23.09 -38.37 -31.29
C TRP A 588 22.68 -39.10 -32.57
N SER A 589 21.82 -38.46 -33.34
CA SER A 589 21.38 -38.91 -34.67
C SER A 589 21.59 -37.79 -35.69
N LEU A 590 22.01 -38.14 -36.89
CA LEU A 590 22.11 -37.17 -37.99
C LEU A 590 20.72 -37.00 -38.65
N VAL A 591 20.16 -35.81 -38.53
CA VAL A 591 18.86 -35.43 -39.12
C VAL A 591 19.07 -34.11 -39.87
N ASP A 592 18.74 -34.09 -41.16
CA ASP A 592 18.90 -32.90 -42.03
C ASP A 592 20.32 -32.28 -41.96
N GLU A 593 21.34 -33.13 -42.09
CA GLU A 593 22.76 -32.76 -42.00
C GLU A 593 23.19 -32.12 -40.66
N LYS A 594 22.34 -32.22 -39.62
CA LYS A 594 22.62 -31.70 -38.27
C LYS A 594 22.48 -32.80 -37.23
N TYR A 595 23.33 -32.75 -36.21
CA TYR A 595 23.20 -33.68 -35.09
C TYR A 595 22.07 -33.24 -34.15
N SER A 596 21.10 -34.13 -33.95
CA SER A 596 20.05 -34.03 -32.95
C SER A 596 20.30 -35.02 -31.81
N VAL A 597 19.95 -34.64 -30.58
CA VAL A 597 20.11 -35.50 -29.41
C VAL A 597 19.11 -36.66 -29.49
N CYS A 598 19.60 -37.89 -29.39
CA CYS A 598 18.75 -39.07 -29.22
C CYS A 598 18.43 -39.22 -27.72
N TRP A 599 17.27 -38.71 -27.28
CA TRP A 599 16.92 -38.71 -25.85
C TRP A 599 16.53 -40.09 -25.32
N PHE A 600 15.84 -40.88 -26.13
CA PHE A 600 15.24 -42.15 -25.75
C PHE A 600 15.27 -43.12 -26.94
N GLN A 601 15.29 -44.42 -26.63
CA GLN A 601 15.10 -45.52 -27.58
C GLN A 601 14.24 -46.59 -26.91
N GLY A 602 13.24 -47.09 -27.63
CA GLY A 602 12.23 -48.03 -27.13
C GLY A 602 10.82 -47.54 -27.40
N ASP A 603 9.84 -48.27 -26.89
CA ASP A 603 8.43 -47.89 -26.98
C ASP A 603 8.11 -46.84 -25.90
N GLU A 604 7.59 -45.68 -26.31
CA GLU A 604 7.24 -44.59 -25.39
C GLU A 604 5.95 -44.86 -24.61
N THR A 605 5.15 -45.82 -25.07
CA THR A 605 3.90 -46.29 -24.48
C THR A 605 3.82 -47.81 -24.58
N PRO A 606 3.15 -48.50 -23.64
CA PRO A 606 2.88 -49.93 -23.78
C PRO A 606 2.25 -50.22 -25.16
N PRO A 607 2.73 -51.24 -25.89
CA PRO A 607 2.24 -51.54 -27.23
C PRO A 607 0.79 -52.03 -27.23
N THR A 608 0.31 -52.61 -26.12
CA THR A 608 -1.10 -53.01 -25.96
C THR A 608 -1.69 -52.57 -24.62
N LEU A 609 -3.02 -52.51 -24.55
CA LEU A 609 -3.77 -52.22 -23.31
C LEU A 609 -3.71 -53.38 -22.31
N ASP A 610 -3.51 -54.61 -22.79
CA ASP A 610 -3.39 -55.80 -21.95
C ASP A 610 -2.12 -55.75 -21.09
N ASP A 611 -1.05 -55.10 -21.59
CA ASP A 611 0.18 -54.82 -20.83
C ASP A 611 -0.02 -53.83 -19.66
N MET A 612 -1.21 -53.21 -19.54
CA MET A 612 -1.57 -52.29 -18.45
C MET A 612 -2.48 -52.92 -17.38
N LEU A 613 -2.97 -54.15 -17.61
CA LEU A 613 -3.86 -54.85 -16.67
C LEU A 613 -3.02 -55.69 -15.71
N ILE A 614 -3.17 -55.45 -14.41
CA ILE A 614 -2.52 -56.24 -13.36
C ILE A 614 -3.33 -57.54 -13.18
N ASP A 615 -2.67 -58.71 -13.21
CA ASP A 615 -3.28 -59.98 -12.82
C ASP A 615 -3.71 -59.90 -11.35
N GLU A 616 -4.99 -60.12 -11.07
CA GLU A 616 -5.59 -59.98 -9.71
C GLU A 616 -5.02 -60.97 -8.67
N ASN A 617 -4.06 -61.83 -9.04
CA ASN A 617 -3.51 -62.90 -8.19
C ASN A 617 -2.16 -62.59 -7.54
N ASP A 618 -1.51 -61.46 -7.83
CA ASP A 618 -0.27 -61.06 -7.15
C ASP A 618 -0.60 -60.29 -5.84
N GLU A 619 -1.08 -61.03 -4.83
CA GLU A 619 -1.07 -60.57 -3.44
C GLU A 619 0.39 -60.57 -2.94
N THR A 620 1.16 -59.53 -3.28
CA THR A 620 2.48 -59.33 -2.68
C THR A 620 2.33 -58.86 -1.23
N SER A 621 2.85 -59.69 -0.33
CA SER A 621 2.99 -59.54 1.11
C SER A 621 3.48 -58.15 1.55
N ASP A 622 2.76 -57.57 2.52
CA ASP A 622 3.08 -56.34 3.27
C ASP A 622 4.37 -56.48 4.11
N ASP A 623 5.54 -56.57 3.47
CA ASP A 623 6.80 -56.28 4.14
C ASP A 623 7.14 -54.80 3.92
N GLU A 624 6.68 -53.94 4.85
CA GLU A 624 7.03 -52.52 4.89
C GLU A 624 8.52 -52.34 5.24
N PRO A 625 9.35 -51.69 4.39
CA PRO A 625 10.61 -51.15 4.85
C PRO A 625 10.36 -49.86 5.62
N GLU A 626 10.84 -49.81 6.86
CA GLU A 626 10.78 -48.65 7.76
C GLU A 626 11.58 -47.47 7.13
N TYR A 627 10.90 -46.37 6.78
CA TYR A 627 11.54 -45.16 6.25
C TYR A 627 11.55 -44.04 7.30
N GLU A 628 12.75 -43.71 7.79
CA GLU A 628 12.97 -42.49 8.56
C GLU A 628 12.74 -41.25 7.68
N SER A 629 11.90 -40.36 8.18
CA SER A 629 11.61 -39.05 7.60
C SER A 629 12.80 -38.11 7.77
N GLU A 630 13.70 -38.07 6.79
CA GLU A 630 14.66 -36.97 6.69
C GLU A 630 13.96 -35.75 6.08
N SER A 631 13.65 -34.77 6.94
CA SER A 631 13.29 -33.42 6.53
C SER A 631 14.47 -32.78 5.77
N GLU A 632 14.21 -32.34 4.54
CA GLU A 632 15.14 -31.49 3.79
C GLU A 632 15.20 -30.11 4.45
N SER A 633 16.02 -29.99 5.50
CA SER A 633 16.63 -28.72 5.88
C SER A 633 17.93 -28.60 5.08
N ASP A 634 17.92 -27.78 4.03
CA ASP A 634 19.15 -27.16 3.55
C ASP A 634 19.63 -26.21 4.66
N SER A 635 20.30 -26.75 5.68
CA SER A 635 21.13 -25.97 6.57
C SER A 635 22.41 -25.66 5.81
N ASP A 636 22.59 -24.38 5.48
CA ASP A 636 23.86 -23.79 5.08
C ASP A 636 24.92 -24.14 6.14
N ASP A 637 25.70 -25.18 5.89
CA ASP A 637 26.89 -25.51 6.67
C ASP A 637 28.05 -24.64 6.13
N SER A 638 27.98 -23.35 6.44
CA SER A 638 29.10 -22.43 6.30
C SER A 638 29.72 -22.18 7.66
N ASP A 639 30.41 -23.17 8.20
CA ASP A 639 31.43 -22.99 9.24
C ASP A 639 32.24 -24.29 9.40
N LYS A 640 33.26 -24.49 8.56
CA LYS A 640 34.50 -25.19 8.92
C LYS A 640 35.67 -24.57 8.15
N GLU A 641 36.49 -23.85 8.91
CA GLU A 641 37.85 -23.28 8.70
C GLU A 641 38.36 -23.00 7.28
#